data_AF-A0A0M0LHL9-F1
#
_entry.id   AF-A0A0M0LHL9-F1
#
_cell.length_a   1.000
_cell.length_b   1.000
_cell.length_c   1.000
_cell.angle_alpha   90.00
_cell.angle_beta   90.00
_cell.angle_gamma   90.00
#
_symmetry.space_group_name_H-M   'P 1'
#
loop_
_entity.id
_entity.type
_entity.pdbx_description
1 polymer ?
#
loop_
_entity_poly.entity_id
_entity_poly.type
_entity_poly.pdbx_seq_one_letter_code
_entity_poly.pdbx_strand_id
1 'polypeptide(L)'
;MQDKLIRSQYLLSISLIITSIIYFFASNWGGFSKWGKIGLSVGLIVLFYVVAVLAANWLSRYRFLGNWLFFAASLAFGVGIALLGQIYNSHADSYWLFLLWFIPTAAFAIVTKYRPFSVLAYLLFHLAYLAYFFPTGAFWIRSPFEEVGIVGGLALLNGILFMYLFVRKSAAKELLYLSYSMFHVFAVSVSFFDRFGGVGLLITCLQIILLIVALKYFSVKQKRGLQIVTIVITTIVAFIKYTELSFEVGGGFFFFGGSLIGVVIVVVGSVKVIQLLKKQSESGATSRALSIIKHVLIICLTLFCAFTALSSITGLLFLIVPQAPEYPGFVIAIIFIYFSGYRFFRSYPTVQYTLLVTGLLLACSISLMMSFWWSIVLLLVIFYMMKTLPYRGVRVILYTALHPILFVLYWRILEEFNVGLWDHPYLWELAFIGFLVMNIIVWSASKLSYLRVLSFCLALITAYVLSFQGEHLIYYVYNLVFLVVSFLLVYDSYKKKQIIQLYVGYFMWFVYLFTKYYEYGWKLLHKSISFLLIGLLIGGIAYWLERRNGDRTPVGTFIFTGRKPLLIIIIAVQFLMIGGITFIKEQTLANGTEIKLKLEPVDPRSMLQGDYVQLRYTISDLPISKKVRSGKRIAVILRSQENDLYGYGGYYQYEGKWNKSYVKKAGDVKIVGKTTYNGVEYGIENFFVEEGTGLDLQQHIRYGHVKVAENGDALLLDVTKK
;
A
#
# COMPACT_ATOMS: atom_id res chain seq x y z
N MET A 1 -19.58 24.00 -11.88
CA MET A 1 -18.19 23.99 -11.35
C MET A 1 -18.23 23.84 -9.83
N GLN A 2 -19.04 24.65 -9.15
CA GLN A 2 -19.55 24.49 -7.77
C GLN A 2 -20.03 23.05 -7.47
N ASP A 3 -20.60 22.34 -8.44
CA ASP A 3 -20.93 20.91 -8.34
C ASP A 3 -19.77 20.03 -7.84
N LYS A 4 -18.54 20.34 -8.25
CA LYS A 4 -17.34 19.59 -7.83
C LYS A 4 -16.94 19.88 -6.37
N LEU A 5 -17.33 21.03 -5.80
CA LEU A 5 -17.09 21.36 -4.38
C LEU A 5 -18.02 20.56 -3.50
N ILE A 6 -19.29 20.59 -3.90
CA ILE A 6 -20.37 19.94 -3.20
C ILE A 6 -20.08 18.44 -3.16
N ARG A 7 -19.66 17.86 -4.30
CA ARG A 7 -19.14 16.50 -4.39
C ARG A 7 -17.96 16.21 -3.46
N SER A 8 -17.04 17.16 -3.30
CA SER A 8 -15.87 17.04 -2.42
C SER A 8 -16.28 16.94 -0.96
N GLN A 9 -17.14 17.84 -0.49
CA GLN A 9 -17.58 17.89 0.90
C GLN A 9 -18.45 16.68 1.26
N TYR A 10 -19.36 16.28 0.36
CA TYR A 10 -20.12 15.05 0.53
C TYR A 10 -19.21 13.82 0.52
N LEU A 11 -18.16 13.76 -0.30
CA LEU A 11 -17.20 12.66 -0.27
C LEU A 11 -16.55 12.51 1.11
N LEU A 12 -16.08 13.61 1.71
CA LEU A 12 -15.46 13.60 3.04
C LEU A 12 -16.47 13.18 4.11
N SER A 13 -17.67 13.77 4.11
CA SER A 13 -18.77 13.43 5.04
C SER A 13 -19.15 11.94 4.96
N ILE A 14 -19.41 11.43 3.75
CA ILE A 14 -19.83 10.04 3.55
C ILE A 14 -18.69 9.08 3.91
N SER A 15 -17.44 9.43 3.60
CA SER A 15 -16.31 8.59 4.02
C SER A 15 -16.25 8.41 5.54
N LEU A 16 -16.47 9.48 6.32
CA LEU A 16 -16.52 9.42 7.78
C LEU A 16 -17.71 8.60 8.30
N ILE A 17 -18.90 8.77 7.70
CA ILE A 17 -20.09 8.01 8.08
C ILE A 17 -19.88 6.51 7.79
N ILE A 18 -19.32 6.16 6.64
CA ILE A 18 -19.00 4.77 6.30
C ILE A 18 -17.95 4.21 7.26
N THR A 19 -16.87 4.94 7.53
CA THR A 19 -15.85 4.53 8.50
C THR A 19 -16.45 4.35 9.89
N SER A 20 -17.35 5.23 10.31
CA SER A 20 -18.08 5.12 11.57
C SER A 20 -18.89 3.83 11.67
N ILE A 21 -19.67 3.50 10.63
CA ILE A 21 -20.46 2.27 10.58
C ILE A 21 -19.54 1.03 10.68
N ILE A 22 -18.45 1.02 9.91
CA ILE A 22 -17.47 -0.09 9.94
C ILE A 22 -16.89 -0.25 11.34
N TYR A 23 -16.45 0.84 11.96
CA TYR A 23 -15.81 0.81 13.28
C TYR A 23 -16.79 0.43 14.40
N PHE A 24 -18.06 0.84 14.29
CA PHE A 24 -19.10 0.44 15.23
C PHE A 24 -19.24 -1.07 15.25
N PHE A 25 -19.40 -1.69 14.08
CA PHE A 25 -19.55 -3.14 13.98
C PHE A 25 -18.29 -3.88 14.40
N ALA A 26 -17.11 -3.39 14.01
CA ALA A 26 -15.85 -3.98 14.44
C ALA A 26 -15.69 -3.95 15.98
N SER A 27 -16.04 -2.83 16.64
CA SER A 27 -15.96 -2.74 18.12
C SER A 27 -16.93 -3.63 18.88
N ASN A 28 -18.04 -4.02 18.25
CA ASN A 28 -19.08 -4.87 18.87
C ASN A 28 -19.04 -6.30 18.32
N TRP A 29 -18.06 -6.64 17.50
CA TRP A 29 -18.03 -7.89 16.75
C TRP A 29 -18.15 -9.11 17.67
N GLY A 30 -17.46 -9.10 18.80
CA GLY A 30 -17.51 -10.12 19.83
C GLY A 30 -18.91 -10.48 20.34
N GLY A 31 -19.75 -9.47 20.60
CA GLY A 31 -21.07 -9.64 21.21
C GLY A 31 -22.17 -10.17 20.27
N PHE A 32 -21.91 -10.31 18.96
CA PHE A 32 -22.90 -10.82 18.03
C PHE A 32 -22.84 -12.33 17.88
N SER A 33 -24.01 -12.98 17.86
CA SER A 33 -24.12 -14.39 17.46
C SER A 33 -23.62 -14.59 16.03
N LYS A 34 -23.23 -15.82 15.68
CA LYS A 34 -22.80 -16.20 14.32
C LYS A 34 -23.77 -15.69 13.24
N TRP A 35 -25.07 -15.95 13.42
CA TRP A 35 -26.12 -15.48 12.50
C TRP A 35 -26.28 -13.96 12.50
N GLY A 36 -26.08 -13.30 13.64
CA GLY A 36 -26.01 -11.84 13.73
C GLY A 36 -24.88 -11.28 12.87
N LYS A 37 -23.66 -11.83 12.98
CA LYS A 37 -22.49 -11.42 12.19
C LYS A 37 -22.71 -11.58 10.68
N ILE A 38 -23.30 -12.71 10.26
CA ILE A 38 -23.66 -12.96 8.85
C ILE A 38 -24.72 -11.96 8.40
N GLY A 39 -25.78 -11.79 9.18
CA GLY A 39 -26.88 -10.87 8.91
C GLY A 39 -26.41 -9.42 8.77
N LEU A 40 -25.49 -8.96 9.63
CA LEU A 40 -24.88 -7.63 9.54
C LEU A 40 -24.05 -7.47 8.27
N SER A 41 -23.24 -8.48 7.91
CA SER A 41 -22.42 -8.46 6.69
C SER A 41 -23.29 -8.34 5.43
N VAL A 42 -24.35 -9.15 5.34
CA VAL A 42 -25.32 -9.09 4.24
C VAL A 42 -26.12 -7.78 4.27
N GLY A 43 -26.55 -7.35 5.46
CA GLY A 43 -27.31 -6.13 5.69
C GLY A 43 -26.55 -4.88 5.22
N LEU A 44 -25.24 -4.81 5.43
CA LEU A 44 -24.41 -3.70 4.97
C LEU A 44 -24.36 -3.62 3.43
N ILE A 45 -24.29 -4.76 2.74
CA ILE A 45 -24.31 -4.83 1.27
C ILE A 45 -25.67 -4.35 0.75
N VAL A 46 -26.75 -4.86 1.34
CA VAL A 46 -28.13 -4.45 1.00
C VAL A 46 -28.31 -2.96 1.24
N LEU A 47 -27.88 -2.45 2.39
CA LEU A 47 -27.94 -1.03 2.74
C LEU A 47 -27.26 -0.18 1.66
N PHE A 48 -26.04 -0.52 1.23
CA PHE A 48 -25.38 0.26 0.19
C PHE A 48 -26.10 0.20 -1.16
N TYR A 49 -26.61 -0.95 -1.59
CA TYR A 49 -27.39 -1.03 -2.83
C TYR A 49 -28.71 -0.25 -2.76
N VAL A 50 -29.45 -0.37 -1.65
CA VAL A 50 -30.72 0.34 -1.44
C VAL A 50 -30.48 1.85 -1.38
N VAL A 51 -29.53 2.31 -0.56
CA VAL A 51 -29.20 3.73 -0.46
C VAL A 51 -28.63 4.25 -1.78
N ALA A 52 -27.90 3.44 -2.56
CA ALA A 52 -27.46 3.83 -3.90
C ALA A 52 -28.64 4.12 -4.84
N VAL A 53 -29.67 3.27 -4.84
CA VAL A 53 -30.87 3.44 -5.67
C VAL A 53 -31.73 4.60 -5.16
N LEU A 54 -31.93 4.72 -3.85
CA LEU A 54 -32.65 5.85 -3.25
C LEU A 54 -31.93 7.18 -3.55
N ALA A 55 -30.61 7.22 -3.39
CA ALA A 55 -29.80 8.38 -3.71
C ALA A 55 -29.79 8.73 -5.21
N ALA A 56 -30.03 7.75 -6.09
CA ALA A 56 -30.15 8.02 -7.52
C ALA A 56 -31.56 8.53 -7.91
N ASN A 57 -32.60 8.07 -7.21
CA ASN A 57 -34.00 8.32 -7.56
C ASN A 57 -34.61 9.51 -6.81
N TRP A 58 -34.53 9.53 -5.47
CA TRP A 58 -35.05 10.63 -4.63
C TRP A 58 -34.14 11.85 -4.65
N LEU A 59 -32.85 11.60 -4.66
CA LEU A 59 -31.81 12.61 -4.74
C LEU A 59 -31.38 12.77 -6.21
N SER A 60 -32.34 13.03 -7.11
CA SER A 60 -32.13 13.11 -8.57
C SER A 60 -30.98 14.05 -8.98
N ARG A 61 -30.64 15.01 -8.11
CA ARG A 61 -29.47 15.91 -8.21
C ARG A 61 -28.12 15.22 -7.96
N TYR A 62 -28.09 14.25 -7.06
CA TYR A 62 -26.89 13.56 -6.56
C TYR A 62 -26.69 12.16 -7.17
N ARG A 63 -27.05 11.95 -8.44
CA ARG A 63 -26.88 10.65 -9.13
C ARG A 63 -25.45 10.08 -9.08
N PHE A 64 -24.43 10.93 -8.95
CA PHE A 64 -23.04 10.50 -8.73
C PHE A 64 -22.85 9.78 -7.39
N LEU A 65 -23.61 10.15 -6.36
CA LEU A 65 -23.58 9.52 -5.06
C LEU A 65 -24.13 8.10 -5.13
N GLY A 66 -25.21 7.91 -5.91
CA GLY A 66 -25.71 6.57 -6.23
C GLY A 66 -24.62 5.68 -6.86
N ASN A 67 -23.84 6.21 -7.80
CA ASN A 67 -22.72 5.45 -8.41
C ASN A 67 -21.63 5.09 -7.39
N TRP A 68 -21.29 6.01 -6.48
CA TRP A 68 -20.29 5.76 -5.44
C TRP A 68 -20.76 4.74 -4.42
N LEU A 69 -22.00 4.84 -3.96
CA LEU A 69 -22.61 3.87 -3.05
C LEU A 69 -22.77 2.50 -3.70
N PHE A 70 -23.08 2.46 -5.00
CA PHE A 70 -23.13 1.20 -5.76
C PHE A 70 -21.74 0.55 -5.86
N PHE A 71 -20.69 1.35 -6.06
CA PHE A 71 -19.31 0.86 -5.99
C PHE A 71 -18.94 0.41 -4.56
N ALA A 72 -19.35 1.16 -3.53
CA ALA A 72 -19.14 0.82 -2.12
C ALA A 72 -19.84 -0.50 -1.75
N ALA A 73 -21.02 -0.80 -2.31
CA ALA A 73 -21.69 -2.09 -2.13
C ALA A 73 -20.82 -3.26 -2.62
N SER A 74 -20.12 -3.08 -3.74
CA SER A 74 -19.17 -4.08 -4.24
C SER A 74 -17.93 -4.20 -3.37
N LEU A 75 -17.51 -3.14 -2.67
CA LEU A 75 -16.45 -3.22 -1.65
C LEU A 75 -16.95 -3.97 -0.42
N ALA A 76 -18.16 -3.65 0.05
CA ALA A 76 -18.82 -4.31 1.17
C ALA A 76 -19.04 -5.80 0.90
N PHE A 77 -19.30 -6.21 -0.35
CA PHE A 77 -19.34 -7.62 -0.73
C PHE A 77 -18.02 -8.33 -0.46
N GLY A 78 -16.90 -7.76 -0.92
CA GLY A 78 -15.56 -8.30 -0.65
C GLY A 78 -15.26 -8.42 0.84
N VAL A 79 -15.54 -7.35 1.59
CA VAL A 79 -15.42 -7.35 3.06
C VAL A 79 -16.32 -8.43 3.68
N GLY A 80 -17.56 -8.59 3.21
CA GLY A 80 -18.49 -9.62 3.68
C GLY A 80 -17.97 -11.04 3.47
N ILE A 81 -17.30 -11.32 2.33
CA ILE A 81 -16.65 -12.62 2.10
C ILE A 81 -15.48 -12.83 3.08
N ALA A 82 -14.69 -11.80 3.35
CA ALA A 82 -13.59 -11.89 4.33
C ALA A 82 -14.14 -12.14 5.75
N LEU A 83 -15.20 -11.43 6.13
CA LEU A 83 -15.89 -11.61 7.42
C LEU A 83 -16.50 -13.02 7.55
N LEU A 84 -17.08 -13.58 6.48
CA LEU A 84 -17.51 -14.98 6.49
C LEU A 84 -16.34 -15.93 6.75
N GLY A 85 -15.19 -15.68 6.14
CA GLY A 85 -13.95 -16.41 6.42
C GLY A 85 -13.64 -16.42 7.92
N GLN A 86 -13.67 -15.24 8.55
CA GLN A 86 -13.44 -15.06 9.99
C GLN A 86 -14.50 -15.74 10.86
N ILE A 87 -15.79 -15.61 10.53
CA ILE A 87 -16.91 -16.19 11.30
C ILE A 87 -16.78 -17.72 11.40
N TYR A 88 -16.23 -18.36 10.38
CA TYR A 88 -16.03 -19.81 10.32
C TYR A 88 -14.59 -20.25 10.63
N ASN A 89 -13.73 -19.37 11.16
CA ASN A 89 -12.30 -19.65 11.42
C ASN A 89 -11.59 -20.33 10.24
N SER A 90 -11.93 -19.89 9.02
CA SER A 90 -11.34 -20.37 7.78
C SER A 90 -10.47 -19.29 7.16
N HIS A 91 -9.58 -19.64 6.22
CA HIS A 91 -8.63 -18.68 5.63
C HIS A 91 -9.30 -17.44 5.02
N ALA A 92 -9.38 -16.37 5.82
CA ALA A 92 -9.97 -15.08 5.45
C ALA A 92 -9.07 -14.27 4.49
N ASP A 93 -7.83 -14.70 4.28
CA ASP A 93 -6.82 -14.11 3.40
C ASP A 93 -6.46 -15.02 2.21
N SER A 94 -7.22 -16.10 2.01
CA SER A 94 -6.98 -17.01 0.89
C SER A 94 -7.26 -16.34 -0.45
N TYR A 95 -6.63 -16.87 -1.51
CA TYR A 95 -6.92 -16.45 -2.88
C TYR A 95 -8.41 -16.52 -3.25
N TRP A 96 -9.19 -17.37 -2.57
CA TRP A 96 -10.63 -17.48 -2.75
C TRP A 96 -11.35 -16.18 -2.43
N LEU A 97 -10.94 -15.43 -1.41
CA LEU A 97 -11.51 -14.11 -1.10
C LEU A 97 -11.45 -13.21 -2.34
N PHE A 98 -10.24 -13.03 -2.87
CA PHE A 98 -10.01 -12.12 -3.99
C PHE A 98 -10.66 -12.64 -5.28
N LEU A 99 -10.68 -13.95 -5.50
CA LEU A 99 -11.30 -14.57 -6.67
C LEU A 99 -12.83 -14.43 -6.66
N LEU A 100 -13.48 -14.74 -5.52
CA LEU A 100 -14.92 -14.61 -5.35
C LEU A 100 -15.36 -13.15 -5.47
N TRP A 101 -14.54 -12.22 -4.97
CA TRP A 101 -14.76 -10.80 -5.13
C TRP A 101 -14.54 -10.32 -6.58
N PHE A 102 -13.53 -10.86 -7.26
CA PHE A 102 -13.19 -10.53 -8.64
C PHE A 102 -14.35 -10.80 -9.60
N ILE A 103 -15.01 -11.95 -9.49
CA ILE A 103 -16.04 -12.40 -10.45
C ILE A 103 -17.18 -11.37 -10.65
N PRO A 104 -17.94 -10.97 -9.61
CA PRO A 104 -19.01 -9.99 -9.77
C PRO A 104 -18.46 -8.59 -10.08
N THR A 105 -17.27 -8.24 -9.59
CA THR A 105 -16.63 -6.95 -9.88
C THR A 105 -16.25 -6.83 -11.36
N ALA A 106 -15.69 -7.88 -11.96
CA ALA A 106 -15.37 -7.95 -13.37
C ALA A 106 -16.64 -7.92 -14.23
N ALA A 107 -17.70 -8.64 -13.81
CA ALA A 107 -19.00 -8.57 -14.46
C ALA A 107 -19.57 -7.14 -14.42
N PHE A 108 -19.51 -6.45 -13.27
CA PHE A 108 -19.86 -5.03 -13.19
C PHE A 108 -18.98 -4.18 -14.10
N ALA A 109 -17.68 -4.40 -14.16
CA ALA A 109 -16.79 -3.64 -15.04
C ALA A 109 -17.21 -3.75 -16.52
N ILE A 110 -17.54 -4.95 -16.97
CA ILE A 110 -17.96 -5.24 -18.36
C ILE A 110 -19.34 -4.64 -18.65
N VAL A 111 -20.31 -4.86 -17.75
CA VAL A 111 -21.70 -4.42 -17.93
C VAL A 111 -21.83 -2.91 -17.78
N THR A 112 -21.16 -2.30 -16.81
CA THR A 112 -21.33 -0.87 -16.53
C THR A 112 -20.39 0.02 -17.34
N LYS A 113 -19.24 -0.53 -17.80
CA LYS A 113 -18.10 0.23 -18.32
C LYS A 113 -17.62 1.33 -17.36
N TYR A 114 -17.97 1.21 -16.07
CA TYR A 114 -17.57 2.17 -15.06
C TYR A 114 -16.14 1.89 -14.62
N ARG A 115 -15.25 2.86 -14.86
CA ARG A 115 -13.79 2.68 -14.71
C ARG A 115 -13.34 2.16 -13.34
N PRO A 116 -13.92 2.61 -12.20
CA PRO A 116 -13.56 2.07 -10.89
C PRO A 116 -13.70 0.56 -10.77
N PHE A 117 -14.75 -0.05 -11.35
CA PHE A 117 -14.90 -1.51 -11.36
C PHE A 117 -13.81 -2.19 -12.17
N SER A 118 -13.40 -1.62 -13.32
CA SER A 118 -12.33 -2.18 -14.13
C SER A 118 -10.99 -2.18 -13.41
N VAL A 119 -10.67 -1.11 -12.68
CA VAL A 119 -9.46 -1.01 -11.87
C VAL A 119 -9.52 -1.97 -10.69
N LEU A 120 -10.64 -2.03 -9.96
CA LEU A 120 -10.81 -2.95 -8.84
C LEU A 120 -10.71 -4.42 -9.30
N ALA A 121 -11.36 -4.79 -10.40
CA ALA A 121 -11.26 -6.14 -10.96
C ALA A 121 -9.81 -6.50 -11.34
N TYR A 122 -9.07 -5.56 -11.95
CA TYR A 122 -7.66 -5.78 -12.25
C TYR A 122 -6.83 -6.02 -10.98
N LEU A 123 -7.03 -5.23 -9.92
CA LEU A 123 -6.33 -5.40 -8.64
C LEU A 123 -6.69 -6.74 -7.98
N LEU A 124 -7.97 -7.09 -7.93
CA LEU A 124 -8.45 -8.34 -7.35
C LEU A 124 -7.89 -9.57 -8.08
N PHE A 125 -7.77 -9.52 -9.42
CA PHE A 125 -7.13 -10.58 -10.18
C PHE A 125 -5.66 -10.78 -9.76
N HIS A 126 -4.90 -9.69 -9.62
CA HIS A 126 -3.51 -9.77 -9.19
C HIS A 126 -3.37 -10.29 -7.77
N LEU A 127 -4.23 -9.82 -6.85
CA LEU A 127 -4.25 -10.31 -5.48
C LEU A 127 -4.63 -11.79 -5.42
N ALA A 128 -5.62 -12.24 -6.20
CA ALA A 128 -5.99 -13.65 -6.29
C ALA A 128 -4.82 -14.50 -6.83
N TYR A 129 -4.17 -14.06 -7.91
CA TYR A 129 -3.04 -14.76 -8.50
C TYR A 129 -1.87 -14.86 -7.51
N LEU A 130 -1.49 -13.73 -6.91
CA LEU A 130 -0.37 -13.66 -5.96
C LEU A 130 -0.68 -14.44 -4.69
N ALA A 131 -1.89 -14.34 -4.11
CA ALA A 131 -2.26 -15.11 -2.93
C ALA A 131 -2.34 -16.62 -3.20
N TYR A 132 -2.62 -17.04 -4.44
CA TYR A 132 -2.65 -18.46 -4.79
C TYR A 132 -1.25 -19.06 -4.84
N PHE A 133 -0.30 -18.37 -5.47
CA PHE A 133 1.07 -18.87 -5.59
C PHE A 133 1.97 -18.45 -4.42
N PHE A 134 1.76 -17.30 -3.81
CA PHE A 134 2.54 -16.80 -2.68
C PHE A 134 1.61 -16.53 -1.49
N PRO A 135 0.99 -17.58 -0.93
CA PRO A 135 0.10 -17.40 0.21
C PRO A 135 0.86 -16.89 1.43
N THR A 136 0.18 -16.07 2.22
CA THR A 136 0.60 -15.61 3.52
C THR A 136 0.73 -16.78 4.49
N GLY A 137 1.80 -16.81 5.30
CA GLY A 137 1.99 -17.82 6.35
C GLY A 137 2.61 -19.15 5.90
N ALA A 138 2.78 -19.40 4.60
CA ALA A 138 3.42 -20.61 4.09
C ALA A 138 4.63 -20.29 3.19
N PHE A 139 5.81 -20.77 3.56
CA PHE A 139 6.99 -20.71 2.72
C PHE A 139 7.05 -21.95 1.83
N TRP A 140 6.95 -21.76 0.52
CA TRP A 140 7.08 -22.84 -0.45
C TRP A 140 8.46 -22.78 -1.07
N ILE A 141 9.23 -23.86 -0.92
CA ILE A 141 10.50 -24.00 -1.64
C ILE A 141 10.19 -24.30 -3.09
N ARG A 142 10.55 -23.37 -3.96
CA ARG A 142 10.39 -23.49 -5.40
C ARG A 142 11.74 -23.59 -6.07
N SER A 143 11.77 -24.28 -7.20
CA SER A 143 12.91 -24.13 -8.10
C SER A 143 12.89 -22.71 -8.70
N PRO A 144 14.06 -22.13 -9.00
CA PRO A 144 14.13 -20.84 -9.70
C PRO A 144 13.30 -20.82 -10.98
N PHE A 145 13.25 -21.94 -11.71
CA PHE A 145 12.46 -22.08 -12.94
C PHE A 145 10.95 -22.00 -12.70
N GLU A 146 10.45 -22.61 -11.62
CA GLU A 146 9.03 -22.54 -11.26
C GLU A 146 8.62 -21.11 -10.90
N GLU A 147 9.44 -20.43 -10.10
CA GLU A 147 9.19 -19.03 -9.71
C GLU A 147 9.22 -18.09 -10.92
N VAL A 148 10.20 -18.24 -11.82
CA VAL A 148 10.26 -17.52 -13.10
C VAL A 148 9.01 -17.82 -13.94
N GLY A 149 8.55 -19.07 -13.99
CA GLY A 149 7.34 -19.45 -14.73
C GLY A 149 6.07 -18.78 -14.19
N ILE A 150 5.92 -18.72 -12.86
CA ILE A 150 4.78 -18.10 -12.19
C ILE A 150 4.79 -16.59 -12.39
N VAL A 151 5.86 -15.92 -11.96
CA VAL A 151 5.91 -14.44 -11.99
C VAL A 151 6.09 -13.93 -13.42
N GLY A 152 6.87 -14.63 -14.25
CA GLY A 152 6.99 -14.36 -15.68
C GLY A 152 5.67 -14.59 -16.44
N GLY A 153 4.88 -15.59 -16.04
CA GLY A 153 3.51 -15.78 -16.56
C GLY A 153 2.61 -14.58 -16.26
N LEU A 154 2.66 -14.04 -15.04
CA LEU A 154 1.93 -12.83 -14.67
C LEU A 154 2.42 -11.59 -15.42
N ALA A 155 3.73 -11.48 -15.68
CA ALA A 155 4.28 -10.46 -16.56
C ALA A 155 3.66 -10.59 -17.96
N LEU A 156 3.72 -11.77 -18.59
CA LEU A 156 3.19 -12.02 -19.93
C LEU A 156 1.69 -11.70 -20.04
N LEU A 157 0.87 -12.09 -19.05
CA LEU A 157 -0.56 -11.74 -19.01
C LEU A 157 -0.78 -10.22 -19.05
N ASN A 158 0.03 -9.46 -18.32
CA ASN A 158 0.01 -8.00 -18.35
C ASN A 158 0.46 -7.45 -19.71
N GLY A 159 1.48 -8.04 -20.33
CA GLY A 159 1.92 -7.71 -21.68
C GLY A 159 0.81 -7.95 -22.72
N ILE A 160 0.11 -9.08 -22.65
CA ILE A 160 -1.01 -9.42 -23.52
C ILE A 160 -2.17 -8.43 -23.32
N LEU A 161 -2.55 -8.15 -22.07
CA LEU A 161 -3.61 -7.19 -21.76
C LEU A 161 -3.24 -5.79 -22.25
N PHE A 162 -2.00 -5.36 -22.06
CA PHE A 162 -1.48 -4.10 -22.61
C PHE A 162 -1.63 -4.07 -24.13
N MET A 163 -1.16 -5.10 -24.83
CA MET A 163 -1.24 -5.16 -26.30
C MET A 163 -2.69 -5.14 -26.79
N TYR A 164 -3.59 -5.88 -26.14
CA TYR A 164 -5.02 -5.87 -26.44
C TYR A 164 -5.62 -4.46 -26.29
N LEU A 165 -5.38 -3.79 -25.16
CA LEU A 165 -5.89 -2.45 -24.88
C LEU A 165 -5.29 -1.40 -25.83
N PHE A 166 -4.01 -1.56 -26.16
CA PHE A 166 -3.28 -0.67 -27.06
C PHE A 166 -3.80 -0.76 -28.49
N VAL A 167 -3.95 -1.98 -29.02
CA VAL A 167 -4.45 -2.23 -30.38
C VAL A 167 -5.90 -1.78 -30.52
N ARG A 168 -6.77 -2.09 -29.54
CA ARG A 168 -8.18 -1.68 -29.56
C ARG A 168 -8.44 -0.21 -29.25
N LYS A 169 -7.40 0.60 -28.98
CA LYS A 169 -7.52 2.02 -28.59
C LYS A 169 -8.54 2.21 -27.45
N SER A 170 -8.46 1.35 -26.43
CA SER A 170 -9.45 1.32 -25.34
C SER A 170 -9.58 2.67 -24.62
N ALA A 171 -10.80 3.00 -24.20
CA ALA A 171 -11.08 4.20 -23.42
C ALA A 171 -10.59 4.10 -21.95
N ALA A 172 -10.28 2.89 -21.47
CA ALA A 172 -9.76 2.63 -20.12
C ALA A 172 -8.24 2.86 -20.08
N LYS A 173 -7.84 4.13 -20.08
CA LYS A 173 -6.42 4.53 -20.08
C LYS A 173 -5.69 4.06 -18.82
N GLU A 174 -6.38 4.01 -17.70
CA GLU A 174 -5.85 3.59 -16.40
C GLU A 174 -5.33 2.15 -16.48
N LEU A 175 -6.11 1.24 -17.07
CA LEU A 175 -5.70 -0.15 -17.28
C LEU A 175 -4.56 -0.29 -18.28
N LEU A 176 -4.55 0.52 -19.35
CA LEU A 176 -3.48 0.51 -20.35
C LEU A 176 -2.12 0.84 -19.71
N TYR A 177 -2.05 1.87 -18.87
CA TYR A 177 -0.82 2.24 -18.18
C TYR A 177 -0.44 1.23 -17.10
N LEU A 178 -1.43 0.72 -16.37
CA LEU A 178 -1.20 -0.23 -15.28
C LEU A 178 -0.66 -1.55 -15.80
N SER A 179 -1.26 -2.12 -16.86
CA SER A 179 -0.77 -3.38 -17.45
C SER A 179 0.60 -3.24 -18.09
N TYR A 180 0.89 -2.13 -18.78
CA TYR A 180 2.23 -1.85 -19.30
C TYR A 180 3.28 -1.77 -18.18
N SER A 181 2.95 -1.09 -17.09
CA SER A 181 3.87 -0.91 -15.96
C SER A 181 4.11 -2.23 -15.23
N MET A 182 3.04 -2.98 -14.94
CA MET A 182 3.13 -4.26 -14.25
C MET A 182 3.86 -5.34 -15.05
N PHE A 183 3.75 -5.34 -16.39
CA PHE A 183 4.58 -6.19 -17.25
C PHE A 183 6.07 -6.02 -16.92
N HIS A 184 6.55 -4.77 -16.84
CA HIS A 184 7.95 -4.50 -16.55
C HIS A 184 8.32 -4.74 -15.08
N VAL A 185 7.45 -4.39 -14.13
CA VAL A 185 7.70 -4.62 -12.70
C VAL A 185 7.90 -6.12 -12.43
N PHE A 186 6.99 -6.97 -12.93
CA PHE A 186 7.14 -8.42 -12.78
C PHE A 186 8.34 -8.97 -13.55
N ALA A 187 8.63 -8.45 -14.76
CA ALA A 187 9.83 -8.85 -15.50
C ALA A 187 11.14 -8.52 -14.75
N VAL A 188 11.25 -7.35 -14.09
CA VAL A 188 12.42 -7.03 -13.25
C VAL A 188 12.52 -7.98 -12.06
N SER A 189 11.40 -8.33 -11.42
CA SER A 189 11.44 -9.16 -10.22
C SER A 189 12.01 -10.56 -10.46
N VAL A 190 11.96 -11.08 -11.70
CA VAL A 190 12.54 -12.37 -12.09
C VAL A 190 13.85 -12.22 -12.89
N SER A 191 14.41 -11.02 -12.99
CA SER A 191 15.62 -10.78 -13.78
C SER A 191 16.91 -10.78 -12.95
N PHE A 192 16.82 -10.97 -11.63
CA PHE A 192 17.99 -11.01 -10.75
C PHE A 192 18.93 -12.19 -11.07
N PHE A 193 20.18 -11.89 -11.38
CA PHE A 193 21.23 -12.84 -11.73
C PHE A 193 21.58 -13.74 -10.53
N ASP A 194 21.75 -13.17 -9.34
CA ASP A 194 22.20 -13.91 -8.15
C ASP A 194 21.19 -15.00 -7.76
N ARG A 195 19.91 -14.73 -8.05
CA ARG A 195 18.79 -15.63 -7.75
C ARG A 195 18.43 -16.59 -8.89
N PHE A 196 18.45 -16.11 -10.13
CA PHE A 196 17.92 -16.86 -11.30
C PHE A 196 19.00 -17.21 -12.34
N GLY A 197 20.27 -16.92 -12.07
CA GLY A 197 21.42 -17.21 -12.92
C GLY A 197 21.27 -16.68 -14.35
N GLY A 198 21.64 -17.50 -15.33
CA GLY A 198 21.59 -17.15 -16.75
C GLY A 198 20.19 -16.80 -17.26
N VAL A 199 19.13 -17.33 -16.65
CA VAL A 199 17.74 -16.96 -17.00
C VAL A 199 17.45 -15.51 -16.59
N GLY A 200 17.89 -15.10 -15.40
CA GLY A 200 17.78 -13.72 -14.94
C GLY A 200 18.50 -12.73 -15.87
N LEU A 201 19.71 -13.09 -16.31
CA LEU A 201 20.48 -12.31 -17.28
C LEU A 201 19.78 -12.22 -18.64
N LEU A 202 19.24 -13.33 -19.15
CA LEU A 202 18.48 -13.35 -20.41
C LEU A 202 17.24 -12.45 -20.34
N ILE A 203 16.48 -12.51 -19.25
CA ILE A 203 15.32 -11.65 -19.02
C ILE A 203 15.75 -10.18 -18.96
N THR A 204 16.87 -9.87 -18.30
CA THR A 204 17.44 -8.51 -18.26
C THR A 204 17.75 -8.00 -19.68
N CYS A 205 18.43 -8.80 -20.50
CA CYS A 205 18.75 -8.45 -21.89
C CYS A 205 17.48 -8.22 -22.72
N LEU A 206 16.51 -9.12 -22.65
CA LEU A 206 15.23 -8.99 -23.34
C LEU A 206 14.49 -7.72 -22.90
N GLN A 207 14.49 -7.42 -21.60
CA GLN A 207 13.85 -6.24 -21.06
C GLN A 207 14.51 -4.95 -21.57
N ILE A 208 15.84 -4.89 -21.60
CA ILE A 208 16.58 -3.73 -22.15
C ILE A 208 16.21 -3.52 -23.63
N ILE A 209 16.20 -4.59 -24.43
CA ILE A 209 15.81 -4.53 -25.85
C ILE A 209 14.37 -4.01 -25.98
N LEU A 210 13.43 -4.58 -25.22
CA LEU A 210 12.02 -4.18 -25.25
C LEU A 210 11.84 -2.72 -24.84
N LEU A 211 12.57 -2.24 -23.84
CA LEU A 211 12.52 -0.84 -23.41
C LEU A 211 13.06 0.09 -24.51
N ILE A 212 14.19 -0.25 -25.14
CA ILE A 212 14.76 0.54 -26.25
C ILE A 212 13.78 0.59 -27.43
N VAL A 213 13.22 -0.56 -27.82
CA VAL A 213 12.24 -0.66 -28.91
C VAL A 213 10.98 0.13 -28.57
N ALA A 214 10.46 0.00 -27.35
CA ALA A 214 9.28 0.74 -26.89
C ALA A 214 9.53 2.26 -26.88
N LEU A 215 10.69 2.72 -26.40
CA LEU A 215 11.07 4.14 -26.42
C LEU A 215 11.07 4.69 -27.85
N LYS A 216 11.72 3.98 -28.77
CA LYS A 216 11.77 4.36 -30.19
C LYS A 216 10.38 4.36 -30.81
N TYR A 217 9.62 3.28 -30.62
CA TYR A 217 8.29 3.11 -31.21
C TYR A 217 7.29 4.16 -30.70
N PHE A 218 7.20 4.38 -29.39
CA PHE A 218 6.28 5.37 -28.82
C PHE A 218 6.68 6.81 -29.13
N SER A 219 7.98 7.08 -29.29
CA SER A 219 8.47 8.36 -29.82
C SER A 219 7.99 8.58 -31.25
N VAL A 220 8.19 7.61 -32.16
CA VAL A 220 7.79 7.70 -33.57
C VAL A 220 6.26 7.80 -33.73
N LYS A 221 5.50 6.98 -32.99
CA LYS A 221 4.02 6.99 -33.02
C LYS A 221 3.39 8.09 -32.18
N GLN A 222 4.19 8.99 -31.61
CA GLN A 222 3.76 10.12 -30.77
C GLN A 222 2.86 9.70 -29.60
N LYS A 223 3.07 8.49 -29.05
CA LYS A 223 2.35 7.98 -27.87
C LYS A 223 3.01 8.48 -26.59
N ARG A 224 2.98 9.81 -26.40
CA ARG A 224 3.72 10.54 -25.36
C ARG A 224 3.57 9.92 -23.97
N GLY A 225 2.35 9.62 -23.54
CA GLY A 225 2.12 9.04 -22.21
C GLY A 225 2.86 7.71 -21.97
N LEU A 226 2.86 6.81 -22.96
CA LEU A 226 3.54 5.50 -22.83
C LEU A 226 5.06 5.65 -22.93
N GLN A 227 5.55 6.46 -23.87
CA GLN A 227 6.97 6.79 -24.00
C GLN A 227 7.55 7.23 -22.66
N ILE A 228 6.81 8.07 -21.95
CA ILE A 228 7.25 8.58 -20.66
C ILE A 228 7.28 7.48 -19.58
N VAL A 229 6.23 6.67 -19.48
CA VAL A 229 6.20 5.54 -18.54
C VAL A 229 7.37 4.60 -18.84
N THR A 230 7.71 4.37 -20.11
CA THR A 230 8.90 3.61 -20.51
C THR A 230 10.18 4.24 -19.97
N ILE A 231 10.37 5.56 -20.07
CA ILE A 231 11.56 6.24 -19.54
C ILE A 231 11.68 6.03 -18.02
N VAL A 232 10.59 6.21 -17.29
CA VAL A 232 10.57 6.02 -15.83
C VAL A 232 10.94 4.58 -15.47
N ILE A 233 10.34 3.60 -16.15
CA ILE A 233 10.65 2.18 -15.96
C ILE A 233 12.13 1.90 -16.28
N THR A 234 12.67 2.41 -17.39
CA THR A 234 14.09 2.25 -17.74
C THR A 234 15.01 2.78 -16.65
N THR A 235 14.70 3.93 -16.06
CA THR A 235 15.49 4.48 -14.94
C THR A 235 15.40 3.62 -13.68
N ILE A 236 14.21 3.10 -13.34
CA ILE A 236 14.03 2.19 -12.20
C ILE A 236 14.79 0.88 -12.43
N VAL A 237 14.69 0.29 -13.62
CA VAL A 237 15.41 -0.94 -13.98
C VAL A 237 16.92 -0.73 -13.91
N ALA A 238 17.43 0.38 -14.48
CA ALA A 238 18.85 0.71 -14.43
C ALA A 238 19.34 0.90 -12.99
N PHE A 239 18.53 1.50 -12.12
CA PHE A 239 18.83 1.62 -10.70
C PHE A 239 18.94 0.25 -10.02
N ILE A 240 17.92 -0.60 -10.18
CA ILE A 240 17.90 -1.94 -9.57
C ILE A 240 19.12 -2.76 -10.04
N LYS A 241 19.43 -2.71 -11.34
CA LYS A 241 20.59 -3.43 -11.91
C LYS A 241 21.94 -2.86 -11.49
N TYR A 242 22.03 -1.54 -11.31
CA TYR A 242 23.23 -0.92 -10.74
C TYR A 242 23.44 -1.38 -9.29
N THR A 243 22.38 -1.39 -8.47
CA THR A 243 22.45 -1.84 -7.09
C THR A 243 22.81 -3.32 -6.99
N GLU A 244 22.19 -4.18 -7.80
CA GLU A 244 22.54 -5.60 -7.90
C GLU A 244 24.04 -5.79 -8.25
N LEU A 245 24.52 -5.12 -9.30
CA LEU A 245 25.94 -5.18 -9.68
C LEU A 245 26.86 -4.67 -8.57
N SER A 246 26.43 -3.68 -7.79
CA SER A 246 27.22 -3.13 -6.68
C SER A 246 27.42 -4.11 -5.52
N PHE A 247 26.42 -4.96 -5.28
CA PHE A 247 26.52 -6.01 -4.27
C PHE A 247 27.41 -7.16 -4.74
N GLU A 248 27.27 -7.57 -6.00
CA GLU A 248 28.04 -8.68 -6.58
C GLU A 248 29.53 -8.38 -6.74
N VAL A 249 29.89 -7.17 -7.20
CA VAL A 249 31.29 -6.83 -7.45
C VAL A 249 32.05 -6.52 -6.14
N GLY A 250 31.34 -6.20 -5.05
CA GLY A 250 31.83 -6.11 -3.67
C GLY A 250 33.26 -5.59 -3.46
N GLY A 251 33.43 -4.31 -3.06
CA GLY A 251 34.73 -3.83 -2.60
C GLY A 251 34.88 -2.31 -2.55
N GLY A 252 35.85 -1.83 -1.75
CA GLY A 252 36.16 -0.40 -1.61
C GLY A 252 36.43 0.29 -2.96
N PHE A 253 37.03 -0.41 -3.93
CA PHE A 253 37.26 0.10 -5.28
C PHE A 253 35.98 0.26 -6.13
N PHE A 254 34.96 -0.59 -5.95
CA PHE A 254 33.67 -0.41 -6.63
C PHE A 254 32.90 0.77 -6.03
N PHE A 255 32.92 0.90 -4.69
CA PHE A 255 32.36 2.06 -3.99
C PHE A 255 33.12 3.36 -4.29
N PHE A 256 34.41 3.28 -4.63
CA PHE A 256 35.23 4.43 -5.02
C PHE A 256 35.06 4.81 -6.50
N GLY A 257 35.46 3.94 -7.44
CA GLY A 257 35.50 4.25 -8.87
C GLY A 257 34.22 3.89 -9.63
N GLY A 258 33.66 2.71 -9.36
CA GLY A 258 32.47 2.20 -10.07
C GLY A 258 31.22 3.04 -9.80
N SER A 259 31.07 3.54 -8.57
CA SER A 259 29.95 4.39 -8.18
C SER A 259 30.02 5.81 -8.76
N LEU A 260 31.20 6.43 -8.80
CA LEU A 260 31.40 7.73 -9.42
C LEU A 260 31.21 7.66 -10.94
N ILE A 261 31.75 6.63 -11.60
CA ILE A 261 31.51 6.39 -13.03
C ILE A 261 30.02 6.12 -13.28
N GLY A 262 29.37 5.31 -12.44
CA GLY A 262 27.93 5.07 -12.50
C GLY A 262 27.11 6.35 -12.39
N VAL A 263 27.43 7.23 -11.44
CA VAL A 263 26.80 8.55 -11.29
C VAL A 263 27.02 9.40 -12.54
N VAL A 264 28.24 9.46 -13.07
CA VAL A 264 28.54 10.22 -14.29
C VAL A 264 27.75 9.69 -15.48
N ILE A 265 27.71 8.37 -15.71
CA ILE A 265 26.95 7.74 -16.80
C ILE A 265 25.46 8.08 -16.68
N VAL A 266 24.91 7.99 -15.47
CA VAL A 266 23.49 8.24 -15.19
C VAL A 266 23.15 9.73 -15.37
N VAL A 267 23.99 10.62 -14.86
CA VAL A 267 23.86 12.07 -15.04
C VAL A 267 23.95 12.44 -16.52
N VAL A 268 24.98 11.97 -17.24
CA VAL A 268 25.15 12.25 -18.68
C VAL A 268 24.00 11.67 -19.50
N GLY A 269 23.62 10.41 -19.24
CA GLY A 269 22.48 9.76 -19.88
C GLY A 269 21.19 10.55 -19.67
N SER A 270 20.97 11.05 -18.46
CA SER A 270 19.79 11.85 -18.15
C SER A 270 19.76 13.22 -18.81
N VAL A 271 20.90 13.90 -18.90
CA VAL A 271 21.01 15.18 -19.61
C VAL A 271 20.62 14.96 -21.07
N LYS A 272 21.10 13.87 -21.67
CA LYS A 272 20.75 13.47 -23.04
C LYS A 272 19.26 13.16 -23.18
N VAL A 273 18.66 12.42 -22.25
CA VAL A 273 17.20 12.15 -22.23
C VAL A 273 16.40 13.44 -22.09
N ILE A 274 16.81 14.35 -21.20
CA ILE A 274 16.14 15.64 -21.00
C ILE A 274 16.26 16.54 -22.24
N GLN A 275 17.40 16.52 -22.92
CA GLN A 275 17.59 17.22 -24.20
C GLN A 275 16.68 16.65 -25.30
N LEU A 276 16.56 15.31 -25.39
CA LEU A 276 15.61 14.65 -26.30
C LEU A 276 14.16 15.07 -25.99
N LEU A 277 13.77 15.09 -24.72
CA LEU A 277 12.45 15.55 -24.27
C LEU A 277 12.21 17.04 -24.54
N LYS A 278 13.27 17.88 -24.48
CA LYS A 278 13.19 19.31 -24.78
C LYS A 278 12.98 19.55 -26.27
N LYS A 279 13.73 18.87 -27.14
CA LYS A 279 13.57 18.93 -28.61
C LYS A 279 12.17 18.48 -29.06
N GLN A 280 11.56 17.54 -28.33
CA GLN A 280 10.18 17.08 -28.57
C GLN A 280 9.10 18.02 -28.02
N SER A 281 9.43 18.87 -27.05
CA SER A 281 8.51 19.89 -26.51
C SER A 281 8.29 21.04 -27.49
N GLU A 282 9.24 21.29 -28.39
CA GLU A 282 9.22 22.37 -29.37
C GLU A 282 8.36 22.05 -30.60
N SER A 283 8.01 20.77 -30.84
CA SER A 283 7.22 20.33 -32.01
C SER A 283 5.70 20.23 -31.82
N GLY A 284 5.14 20.87 -30.77
CA GLY A 284 3.70 21.11 -30.65
C GLY A 284 3.05 20.72 -29.32
N ALA A 285 2.13 21.58 -28.86
CA ALA A 285 1.23 21.51 -27.69
C ALA A 285 1.60 20.45 -26.64
N THR A 286 2.45 20.84 -25.69
CA THR A 286 2.89 19.99 -24.57
C THR A 286 1.71 19.54 -23.71
N SER A 287 1.58 18.22 -23.49
CA SER A 287 0.63 17.72 -22.50
C SER A 287 1.20 17.99 -21.09
N ARG A 288 0.37 18.51 -20.17
CA ARG A 288 0.78 18.73 -18.76
C ARG A 288 1.39 17.48 -18.12
N ALA A 289 0.95 16.29 -18.52
CA ALA A 289 1.48 15.01 -18.06
C ALA A 289 2.97 14.80 -18.43
N LEU A 290 3.39 15.20 -19.63
CA LEU A 290 4.79 15.12 -20.06
C LEU A 290 5.70 16.01 -19.22
N SER A 291 5.22 17.21 -18.89
CA SER A 291 5.92 18.09 -17.96
C SER A 291 6.04 17.45 -16.58
N ILE A 292 4.94 16.96 -15.99
CA ILE A 292 4.95 16.34 -14.66
C ILE A 292 5.97 15.21 -14.59
N ILE A 293 5.98 14.31 -15.56
CA ILE A 293 6.83 13.13 -15.46
C ILE A 293 8.30 13.46 -15.78
N LYS A 294 8.59 14.46 -16.62
CA LYS A 294 9.95 15.01 -16.72
C LYS A 294 10.47 15.46 -15.35
N HIS A 295 9.63 16.11 -14.55
CA HIS A 295 10.02 16.53 -13.19
C HIS A 295 10.19 15.31 -12.27
N VAL A 296 9.29 14.33 -12.31
CA VAL A 296 9.41 13.09 -11.53
C VAL A 296 10.71 12.36 -11.86
N LEU A 297 11.04 12.22 -13.15
CA LEU A 297 12.28 11.60 -13.61
C LEU A 297 13.51 12.34 -13.07
N ILE A 298 13.53 13.68 -13.18
CA ILE A 298 14.61 14.50 -12.64
C ILE A 298 14.73 14.28 -11.13
N ILE A 299 13.62 14.25 -10.39
CA ILE A 299 13.62 14.02 -8.93
C ILE A 299 14.17 12.64 -8.59
N CYS A 300 13.64 11.57 -9.17
CA CYS A 300 14.08 10.19 -8.90
C CYS A 300 15.57 10.01 -9.20
N LEU A 301 16.01 10.57 -10.33
CA LEU A 301 17.39 10.48 -10.75
C LEU A 301 18.32 11.34 -9.88
N THR A 302 17.91 12.56 -9.54
CA THR A 302 18.66 13.43 -8.62
C THR A 302 18.82 12.74 -7.27
N LEU A 303 17.75 12.16 -6.72
CA LEU A 303 17.80 11.42 -5.46
C LEU A 303 18.75 10.21 -5.56
N PHE A 304 18.67 9.45 -6.66
CA PHE A 304 19.57 8.33 -6.90
C PHE A 304 21.04 8.77 -6.98
N CYS A 305 21.36 9.73 -7.86
CA CYS A 305 22.71 10.24 -8.01
C CYS A 305 23.23 10.85 -6.70
N ALA A 306 22.37 11.53 -5.93
CA ALA A 306 22.76 12.11 -4.66
C ALA A 306 23.02 11.05 -3.59
N PHE A 307 22.21 10.00 -3.51
CA PHE A 307 22.42 8.89 -2.58
C PHE A 307 23.71 8.12 -2.90
N THR A 308 23.93 7.79 -4.17
CA THR A 308 25.17 7.14 -4.61
C THR A 308 26.37 8.04 -4.29
N ALA A 309 26.33 9.32 -4.66
CA ALA A 309 27.42 10.26 -4.36
C ALA A 309 27.67 10.40 -2.84
N LEU A 310 26.61 10.45 -2.02
CA LEU A 310 26.74 10.49 -0.56
C LEU A 310 27.49 9.25 -0.04
N SER A 311 27.13 8.06 -0.50
CA SER A 311 27.80 6.81 -0.10
C SER A 311 29.28 6.79 -0.49
N SER A 312 29.60 7.24 -1.71
CA SER A 312 30.99 7.29 -2.22
C SER A 312 31.83 8.30 -1.44
N ILE A 313 31.32 9.51 -1.21
CA ILE A 313 32.06 10.58 -0.51
C ILE A 313 32.27 10.20 0.95
N THR A 314 31.23 9.68 1.60
CA THR A 314 31.33 9.25 3.01
C THR A 314 32.35 8.13 3.15
N GLY A 315 32.28 7.09 2.30
CA GLY A 315 33.26 6.01 2.29
C GLY A 315 34.69 6.50 2.03
N LEU A 316 34.86 7.47 1.14
CA LEU A 316 36.16 8.07 0.86
C LEU A 316 36.72 8.84 2.07
N LEU A 317 35.90 9.65 2.73
CA LEU A 317 36.31 10.42 3.90
C LEU A 317 36.72 9.51 5.06
N PHE A 318 36.00 8.41 5.28
CA PHE A 318 36.37 7.40 6.27
C PHE A 318 37.73 6.74 5.97
N LEU A 319 38.10 6.58 4.69
CA LEU A 319 39.39 6.00 4.30
C LEU A 319 40.54 7.02 4.40
N ILE A 320 40.32 8.28 4.02
CA ILE A 320 41.38 9.30 3.96
C ILE A 320 41.60 9.98 5.32
N VAL A 321 40.52 10.32 6.04
CA VAL A 321 40.57 11.07 7.31
C VAL A 321 39.74 10.34 8.37
N PRO A 322 40.18 9.15 8.83
CA PRO A 322 39.39 8.32 9.73
C PRO A 322 39.14 8.95 11.11
N GLN A 323 40.02 9.87 11.55
CA GLN A 323 39.97 10.44 12.91
C GLN A 323 38.93 11.56 13.08
N ALA A 324 38.61 12.28 12.00
CA ALA A 324 37.69 13.42 12.05
C ALA A 324 37.07 13.69 10.66
N PRO A 325 36.34 12.72 10.07
CA PRO A 325 35.79 12.85 8.72
C PRO A 325 34.70 13.95 8.61
N GLU A 326 34.10 14.36 9.72
CA GLU A 326 33.00 15.33 9.79
C GLU A 326 33.39 16.73 9.31
N TYR A 327 34.55 17.27 9.68
CA TYR A 327 34.98 18.62 9.28
C TYR A 327 35.24 18.75 7.76
N PRO A 328 36.10 17.92 7.13
CA PRO A 328 36.29 17.97 5.68
C PRO A 328 35.00 17.63 4.93
N GLY A 329 34.18 16.72 5.46
CA GLY A 329 32.86 16.43 4.90
C GLY A 329 31.94 17.65 4.90
N PHE A 330 31.85 18.40 6.01
CA PHE A 330 31.03 19.60 6.08
C PHE A 330 31.50 20.67 5.09
N VAL A 331 32.82 20.84 4.91
CA VAL A 331 33.37 21.75 3.90
C VAL A 331 32.97 21.32 2.49
N ILE A 332 33.09 20.03 2.15
CA ILE A 332 32.64 19.49 0.86
C ILE A 332 31.14 19.74 0.66
N ALA A 333 30.34 19.58 1.71
CA ALA A 333 28.90 19.83 1.67
C ALA A 333 28.57 21.28 1.31
N ILE A 334 29.22 22.25 1.98
CA ILE A 334 29.06 23.68 1.70
C ILE A 334 29.55 24.03 0.29
N ILE A 335 30.66 23.44 -0.16
CA ILE A 335 31.16 23.59 -1.54
C ILE A 335 30.09 23.16 -2.54
N PHE A 336 29.50 21.97 -2.36
CA PHE A 336 28.47 21.45 -3.28
C PHE A 336 27.22 22.33 -3.29
N ILE A 337 26.77 22.76 -2.11
CA ILE A 337 25.65 23.69 -1.94
C ILE A 337 25.95 25.01 -2.68
N TYR A 338 27.13 25.61 -2.48
CA TYR A 338 27.54 26.85 -3.12
C TYR A 338 27.64 26.71 -4.65
N PHE A 339 28.33 25.68 -5.14
CA PHE A 339 28.51 25.45 -6.58
C PHE A 339 27.18 25.14 -7.28
N SER A 340 26.19 24.57 -6.61
CA SER A 340 24.85 24.41 -7.18
C SER A 340 24.19 25.75 -7.58
N GLY A 341 24.60 26.87 -6.97
CA GLY A 341 24.15 28.22 -7.32
C GLY A 341 24.86 28.83 -8.54
N TYR A 342 25.97 28.24 -8.98
CA TYR A 342 26.85 28.80 -10.00
C TYR A 342 26.17 28.86 -11.38
N ARG A 343 26.46 29.92 -12.15
CA ARG A 343 25.75 30.22 -13.41
C ARG A 343 25.89 29.10 -14.45
N PHE A 344 27.02 28.41 -14.48
CA PHE A 344 27.29 27.31 -15.40
C PHE A 344 26.28 26.16 -15.28
N PHE A 345 25.99 25.71 -14.04
CA PHE A 345 25.12 24.56 -13.82
C PHE A 345 23.63 24.84 -14.08
N ARG A 346 23.26 26.11 -14.29
CA ARG A 346 21.87 26.50 -14.64
C ARG A 346 21.40 25.89 -15.96
N SER A 347 22.32 25.63 -16.90
CA SER A 347 22.02 24.97 -18.17
C SER A 347 21.79 23.46 -18.03
N TYR A 348 22.13 22.88 -16.87
CA TYR A 348 22.06 21.46 -16.57
C TYR A 348 21.32 21.21 -15.23
N PRO A 349 19.98 21.35 -15.20
CA PRO A 349 19.20 21.25 -13.96
C PRO A 349 19.43 19.97 -13.17
N THR A 350 19.66 18.84 -13.83
CA THR A 350 19.99 17.58 -13.15
C THR A 350 21.26 17.70 -12.33
N VAL A 351 22.35 18.21 -12.91
CA VAL A 351 23.63 18.38 -12.23
C VAL A 351 23.47 19.37 -11.07
N GLN A 352 22.78 20.48 -11.31
CA GLN A 352 22.48 21.48 -10.30
C GLN A 352 21.74 20.88 -9.10
N TYR A 353 20.66 20.14 -9.33
CA TYR A 353 19.88 19.54 -8.25
C TYR A 353 20.62 18.40 -7.57
N THR A 354 21.39 17.60 -8.30
CA THR A 354 22.24 16.56 -7.70
C THR A 354 23.27 17.17 -6.76
N LEU A 355 24.03 18.19 -7.18
CA LEU A 355 24.98 18.88 -6.30
C LEU A 355 24.31 19.46 -5.05
N LEU A 356 23.16 20.13 -5.23
CA LEU A 356 22.42 20.71 -4.12
C LEU A 356 21.93 19.64 -3.13
N VAL A 357 21.30 18.57 -3.62
CA VAL A 357 20.74 17.51 -2.77
C VAL A 357 21.85 16.72 -2.09
N THR A 358 22.93 16.37 -2.79
CA THR A 358 24.10 15.71 -2.18
C THR A 358 24.69 16.58 -1.08
N GLY A 359 24.94 17.86 -1.36
CA GLY A 359 25.49 18.78 -0.36
C GLY A 359 24.58 18.96 0.85
N LEU A 360 23.26 19.10 0.66
CA LEU A 360 22.31 19.21 1.76
C LEU A 360 22.21 17.93 2.60
N LEU A 361 22.19 16.75 1.96
CA LEU A 361 22.19 15.48 2.68
C LEU A 361 23.46 15.32 3.51
N LEU A 362 24.62 15.64 2.91
CA LEU A 362 25.92 15.51 3.56
C LEU A 362 26.04 16.51 4.73
N ALA A 363 25.63 17.77 4.55
CA ALA A 363 25.62 18.77 5.62
C ALA A 363 24.66 18.40 6.75
N CYS A 364 23.46 17.92 6.42
CA CYS A 364 22.47 17.52 7.42
C CYS A 364 22.96 16.31 8.24
N SER A 365 23.47 15.27 7.58
CA SER A 365 23.98 14.07 8.24
C SER A 365 25.17 14.38 9.16
N ILE A 366 26.10 15.22 8.70
CA ILE A 366 27.27 15.60 9.49
C ILE A 366 26.89 16.50 10.66
N SER A 367 25.91 17.39 10.50
CA SER A 367 25.46 18.26 11.60
C SER A 367 24.90 17.50 12.81
N LEU A 368 24.42 16.25 12.61
CA LEU A 368 24.03 15.33 13.69
C LEU A 368 25.20 14.85 14.57
N MET A 369 26.44 15.15 14.19
CA MET A 369 27.65 14.75 14.91
C MET A 369 28.44 15.97 15.41
N MET A 370 28.03 17.19 15.03
CA MET A 370 28.69 18.44 15.39
C MET A 370 27.89 19.25 16.42
N SER A 371 28.46 20.36 16.92
CA SER A 371 27.79 21.32 17.80
C SER A 371 26.70 22.13 17.07
N PHE A 372 25.76 22.70 17.84
CA PHE A 372 24.59 23.41 17.28
C PHE A 372 24.96 24.62 16.40
N TRP A 373 26.15 25.21 16.61
CA TRP A 373 26.66 26.33 15.80
C TRP A 373 26.76 25.98 14.31
N TRP A 374 27.10 24.74 13.97
CA TRP A 374 27.19 24.29 12.57
C TRP A 374 25.82 24.23 11.89
N SER A 375 24.77 23.88 12.63
CA SER A 375 23.39 23.95 12.13
C SER A 375 22.94 25.40 11.90
N ILE A 376 23.38 26.35 12.74
CA ILE A 376 23.14 27.79 12.53
C ILE A 376 23.82 28.26 11.23
N VAL A 377 25.09 27.91 11.02
CA VAL A 377 25.82 28.24 9.79
C VAL A 377 25.08 27.70 8.56
N LEU A 378 24.63 26.44 8.61
CA LEU A 378 23.88 25.81 7.53
C LEU A 378 22.55 26.54 7.24
N LEU A 379 21.82 26.94 8.27
CA LEU A 379 20.59 27.73 8.12
C LEU A 379 20.85 29.09 7.46
N LEU A 380 21.91 29.80 7.87
CA LEU A 380 22.29 31.08 7.25
C LEU A 380 22.62 30.89 5.77
N VAL A 381 23.34 29.84 5.40
CA VAL A 381 23.64 29.49 4.00
C VAL A 381 22.34 29.22 3.23
N ILE A 382 21.41 28.45 3.80
CA ILE A 382 20.12 28.14 3.16
C ILE A 382 19.29 29.41 2.95
N PHE A 383 19.16 30.26 3.97
CA PHE A 383 18.41 31.53 3.85
C PHE A 383 19.04 32.46 2.82
N TYR A 384 20.37 32.58 2.83
CA TYR A 384 21.12 33.33 1.83
C TYR A 384 20.84 32.79 0.42
N MET A 385 20.87 31.48 0.21
CA MET A 385 20.58 30.86 -1.08
C MET A 385 19.12 31.02 -1.51
N MET A 386 18.16 30.88 -0.61
CA MET A 386 16.75 31.11 -0.92
C MET A 386 16.51 32.55 -1.40
N LYS A 387 17.23 33.52 -0.83
CA LYS A 387 17.18 34.93 -1.23
C LYS A 387 17.87 35.17 -2.58
N THR A 388 19.09 34.65 -2.76
CA THR A 388 19.94 34.94 -3.93
C THR A 388 19.61 34.13 -5.18
N LEU A 389 19.07 32.91 -5.02
CA LEU A 389 18.73 32.02 -6.14
C LEU A 389 17.21 32.02 -6.37
N PRO A 390 16.70 32.67 -7.44
CA PRO A 390 15.27 32.79 -7.71
C PRO A 390 14.66 31.52 -8.36
N TYR A 391 15.36 30.39 -8.34
CA TYR A 391 14.94 29.18 -9.06
C TYR A 391 13.89 28.37 -8.27
N ARG A 392 12.81 28.00 -8.96
CA ARG A 392 11.68 27.27 -8.36
C ARG A 392 12.11 25.95 -7.73
N GLY A 393 12.88 25.13 -8.46
CA GLY A 393 13.32 23.81 -7.98
C GLY A 393 14.30 23.88 -6.81
N VAL A 394 15.26 24.81 -6.86
CA VAL A 394 16.21 25.04 -5.77
C VAL A 394 15.49 25.46 -4.50
N ARG A 395 14.53 26.40 -4.59
CA ARG A 395 13.75 26.85 -3.42
C ARG A 395 12.87 25.75 -2.83
N VAL A 396 12.33 24.85 -3.66
CA VAL A 396 11.60 23.66 -3.18
C VAL A 396 12.52 22.78 -2.35
N ILE A 397 13.71 22.44 -2.88
CA ILE A 397 14.68 21.59 -2.20
C ILE A 397 15.15 22.23 -0.88
N LEU A 398 15.53 23.51 -0.92
CA LEU A 398 15.97 24.26 0.25
C LEU A 398 14.88 24.35 1.33
N TYR A 399 13.64 24.64 0.95
CA TYR A 399 12.53 24.70 1.90
C TYR A 399 12.22 23.34 2.53
N THR A 400 12.31 22.25 1.77
CA THR A 400 12.17 20.90 2.32
C THR A 400 13.31 20.61 3.31
N ALA A 401 14.55 20.97 2.97
CA ALA A 401 15.71 20.76 3.83
C ALA A 401 15.70 21.58 5.12
N LEU A 402 14.98 22.71 5.18
CA LEU A 402 14.81 23.48 6.42
C LEU A 402 14.23 22.64 7.57
N HIS A 403 13.34 21.69 7.29
CA HIS A 403 12.68 20.90 8.34
C HIS A 403 13.65 20.02 9.13
N PRO A 404 14.41 19.09 8.51
CA PRO A 404 15.38 18.29 9.24
C PRO A 404 16.48 19.17 9.86
N ILE A 405 16.91 20.27 9.23
CA ILE A 405 17.97 21.11 9.78
C ILE A 405 17.48 21.90 11.01
N LEU A 406 16.26 22.43 10.98
CA LEU A 406 15.65 23.06 12.15
C LEU A 406 15.42 22.04 13.27
N PHE A 407 15.05 20.80 12.91
CA PHE A 407 14.91 19.72 13.87
C PHE A 407 16.24 19.36 14.54
N VAL A 408 17.32 19.23 13.76
CA VAL A 408 18.67 19.00 14.29
C VAL A 408 19.12 20.17 15.16
N LEU A 409 18.93 21.41 14.71
CA LEU A 409 19.26 22.58 15.54
C LEU A 409 18.52 22.55 16.89
N TYR A 410 17.21 22.29 16.85
CA TYR A 410 16.38 22.20 18.05
C TYR A 410 16.89 21.12 19.01
N TRP A 411 17.17 19.91 18.49
CA TRP A 411 17.74 18.83 19.27
C TRP A 411 19.10 19.23 19.86
N ARG A 412 20.04 19.73 19.04
CA ARG A 412 21.37 20.11 19.53
C ARG A 412 21.35 21.20 20.60
N ILE A 413 20.40 22.14 20.51
CA ILE A 413 20.19 23.14 21.57
C ILE A 413 19.76 22.44 22.87
N LEU A 414 18.81 21.51 22.83
CA LEU A 414 18.37 20.79 24.02
C LEU A 414 19.49 19.97 24.67
N GLU A 415 20.33 19.31 23.86
CA GLU A 415 21.51 18.58 24.35
C GLU A 415 22.50 19.49 25.07
N GLU A 416 22.73 20.72 24.58
CA GLU A 416 23.60 21.70 25.24
C GLU A 416 23.09 22.06 26.65
N PHE A 417 21.77 22.06 26.83
CA PHE A 417 21.12 22.29 28.12
C PHE A 417 20.91 21.00 28.94
N ASN A 418 21.53 19.87 28.55
CA ASN A 418 21.35 18.56 29.16
C ASN A 418 19.87 18.08 29.22
N VAL A 419 19.06 18.49 28.24
CA VAL A 419 17.67 18.05 28.12
C VAL A 419 17.58 16.98 27.04
N GLY A 420 17.31 15.73 27.44
CA GLY A 420 17.15 14.62 26.52
C GLY A 420 15.84 14.71 25.75
N LEU A 421 15.92 14.83 24.43
CA LEU A 421 14.73 14.83 23.56
C LEU A 421 13.95 13.50 23.67
N TRP A 422 14.68 12.39 23.85
CA TRP A 422 14.11 11.04 24.01
C TRP A 422 13.43 10.81 25.36
N ASP A 423 13.81 11.57 26.39
CA ASP A 423 13.25 11.46 27.74
C ASP A 423 11.96 12.28 27.92
N HIS A 424 11.66 13.17 26.97
CA HIS A 424 10.57 14.14 27.05
C HIS A 424 9.75 14.18 25.75
N PRO A 425 8.76 13.27 25.58
CA PRO A 425 7.99 13.14 24.33
C PRO A 425 7.35 14.47 23.84
N TYR A 426 6.90 15.31 24.77
CA TYR A 426 6.29 16.61 24.46
C TYR A 426 7.23 17.59 23.73
N LEU A 427 8.56 17.43 23.84
CA LEU A 427 9.52 18.27 23.12
C LEU A 427 9.53 17.94 21.62
N TRP A 428 9.37 16.67 21.24
CA TRP A 428 9.14 16.31 19.84
C TRP A 428 7.84 16.90 19.32
N GLU A 429 6.77 16.78 20.10
CA GLU A 429 5.47 17.31 19.72
C GLU A 429 5.54 18.81 19.45
N LEU A 430 6.26 19.56 20.31
CA LEU A 430 6.48 20.98 20.13
C LEU A 430 7.21 21.31 18.81
N ALA A 431 8.24 20.55 18.45
CA ALA A 431 8.94 20.73 17.18
C ALA A 431 8.01 20.50 15.98
N PHE A 432 7.18 19.46 16.02
CA PHE A 432 6.22 19.16 14.95
C PHE A 432 5.08 20.17 14.90
N ILE A 433 4.59 20.68 16.04
CA ILE A 433 3.64 21.81 16.06
C ILE A 433 4.26 23.04 15.40
N GLY A 434 5.53 23.33 15.69
CA GLY A 434 6.29 24.40 15.04
C GLY A 434 6.32 24.23 13.51
N PHE A 435 6.60 23.02 13.03
CA PHE A 435 6.55 22.72 11.59
C PHE A 435 5.15 22.86 10.99
N LEU A 436 4.10 22.45 11.70
CA LEU A 436 2.73 22.60 11.24
C LEU A 436 2.37 24.08 11.07
N VAL A 437 2.64 24.89 12.08
CA VAL A 437 2.40 26.34 12.08
C VAL A 437 3.20 27.02 10.98
N MET A 438 4.50 26.72 10.88
CA MET A 438 5.37 27.25 9.82
C MET A 438 4.80 26.96 8.43
N ASN A 439 4.38 25.72 8.17
CA ASN A 439 3.84 25.34 6.87
C ASN A 439 2.48 25.99 6.58
N ILE A 440 1.60 26.15 7.57
CA ILE A 440 0.32 26.87 7.40
C ILE A 440 0.58 28.35 7.08
N ILE A 441 1.54 28.99 7.76
CA ILE A 441 1.93 30.39 7.50
C ILE A 441 2.49 30.51 6.07
N VAL A 442 3.41 29.65 5.66
CA VAL A 442 3.99 29.69 4.32
C VAL A 442 2.94 29.40 3.24
N TRP A 443 2.04 28.46 3.49
CA TRP A 443 0.94 28.15 2.56
C TRP A 443 -0.01 29.34 2.36
N SER A 444 -0.36 30.04 3.44
CA SER A 444 -1.29 31.17 3.41
C SER A 444 -0.66 32.46 2.88
N ALA A 445 0.58 32.77 3.29
CA ALA A 445 1.24 34.04 2.98
C ALA A 445 2.08 34.01 1.69
N SER A 446 2.56 32.84 1.24
CA SER A 446 3.48 32.78 0.11
C SER A 446 2.80 33.15 -1.22
N LYS A 447 3.36 34.14 -1.91
CA LYS A 447 2.96 34.49 -3.29
C LYS A 447 3.40 33.44 -4.32
N LEU A 448 4.31 32.53 -3.95
CA LEU A 448 4.90 31.55 -4.84
C LEU A 448 4.04 30.27 -4.87
N SER A 449 3.41 29.99 -6.03
CA SER A 449 2.47 28.87 -6.17
C SER A 449 3.07 27.50 -5.81
N TYR A 450 4.34 27.25 -6.15
CA TYR A 450 5.02 25.99 -5.86
C TYR A 450 5.34 25.82 -4.36
N LEU A 451 5.71 26.89 -3.65
CA LEU A 451 5.91 26.84 -2.20
C LEU A 451 4.59 26.64 -1.47
N ARG A 452 3.49 27.21 -1.97
CA ARG A 452 2.15 26.93 -1.44
C ARG A 452 1.78 25.45 -1.56
N VAL A 453 2.04 24.82 -2.71
CA VAL A 453 1.80 23.38 -2.88
C VAL A 453 2.65 22.56 -1.92
N LEU A 454 3.94 22.88 -1.81
CA LEU A 454 4.86 22.14 -0.96
C LEU A 454 4.51 22.25 0.52
N SER A 455 4.32 23.47 1.02
CA SER A 455 3.92 23.74 2.40
C SER A 455 2.54 23.16 2.73
N PHE A 456 1.61 23.13 1.79
CA PHE A 456 0.34 22.41 1.93
C PHE A 456 0.56 20.91 2.19
N CYS A 457 1.39 20.26 1.37
CA CYS A 457 1.68 18.83 1.53
C CYS A 457 2.37 18.56 2.88
N LEU A 458 3.36 19.39 3.23
CA LEU A 458 4.10 19.25 4.48
C LEU A 458 3.20 19.50 5.71
N ALA A 459 2.30 20.49 5.67
CA ALA A 459 1.32 20.71 6.73
C ALA A 459 0.43 19.47 6.96
N LEU A 460 -0.07 18.84 5.89
CA LEU A 460 -0.87 17.62 6.01
C LEU A 460 -0.06 16.44 6.56
N ILE A 461 1.20 16.28 6.13
CA ILE A 461 2.09 15.23 6.63
C ILE A 461 2.39 15.45 8.12
N THR A 462 2.75 16.67 8.51
CA THR A 462 3.03 17.00 9.91
C THR A 462 1.80 16.82 10.80
N ALA A 463 0.62 17.29 10.37
CA ALA A 463 -0.63 17.07 11.11
C ALA A 463 -0.97 15.58 11.21
N TYR A 464 -0.71 14.81 10.16
CA TYR A 464 -0.89 13.36 10.18
C TYR A 464 0.03 12.68 11.20
N VAL A 465 1.33 13.03 11.22
CA VAL A 465 2.27 12.50 12.22
C VAL A 465 1.83 12.85 13.64
N LEU A 466 1.46 14.11 13.89
CA LEU A 466 0.95 14.55 15.21
C LEU A 466 -0.28 13.75 15.66
N SER A 467 -1.13 13.30 14.73
CA SER A 467 -2.33 12.53 15.10
C SER A 467 -2.03 11.19 15.78
N PHE A 468 -0.80 10.68 15.71
CA PHE A 468 -0.35 9.47 16.41
C PHE A 468 0.35 9.75 17.74
N GLN A 469 0.53 11.02 18.08
CA GLN A 469 1.25 11.47 19.28
C GLN A 469 0.27 11.95 20.35
N GLY A 470 0.82 12.34 21.50
CA GLY A 470 0.05 12.85 22.63
C GLY A 470 -0.54 11.76 23.51
N GLU A 471 -0.75 12.11 24.78
CA GLU A 471 -1.46 11.30 25.76
C GLU A 471 -2.79 11.94 26.13
N HIS A 472 -3.74 11.12 26.60
CA HIS A 472 -5.04 11.57 27.12
C HIS A 472 -5.76 12.57 26.20
N LEU A 473 -6.03 13.80 26.67
CA LEU A 473 -6.78 14.82 25.94
C LEU A 473 -6.03 15.32 24.70
N ILE A 474 -4.71 15.45 24.77
CA ILE A 474 -3.86 16.00 23.70
C ILE A 474 -3.96 15.13 22.44
N TYR A 475 -4.00 13.82 22.62
CA TYR A 475 -4.22 12.86 21.54
C TYR A 475 -5.51 13.18 20.75
N TYR A 476 -6.64 13.36 21.43
CA TYR A 476 -7.92 13.67 20.76
C TYR A 476 -7.88 15.04 20.07
N VAL A 477 -7.18 16.01 20.67
CA VAL A 477 -6.96 17.34 20.08
C VAL A 477 -6.18 17.22 18.77
N TYR A 478 -5.07 16.47 18.71
CA TYR A 478 -4.31 16.30 17.47
C TYR A 478 -5.12 15.63 16.36
N ASN A 479 -5.95 14.64 16.68
CA ASN A 479 -6.85 14.01 15.73
C ASN A 479 -7.91 14.98 15.19
N LEU A 480 -8.50 15.80 16.07
CA LEU A 480 -9.42 16.87 15.67
C LEU A 480 -8.73 17.92 14.80
N VAL A 481 -7.52 18.34 15.17
CA VAL A 481 -6.69 19.28 14.40
C VAL A 481 -6.43 18.73 13.00
N PHE A 482 -6.07 17.45 12.85
CA PHE A 482 -5.89 16.84 11.54
C PHE A 482 -7.16 16.93 10.69
N LEU A 483 -8.33 16.54 11.23
CA LEU A 483 -9.60 16.56 10.50
C LEU A 483 -10.00 17.99 10.10
N VAL A 484 -9.85 18.96 10.99
CA VAL A 484 -10.18 20.36 10.71
C VAL A 484 -9.22 20.96 9.68
N VAL A 485 -7.91 20.82 9.89
CA VAL A 485 -6.89 21.35 8.97
C VAL A 485 -7.06 20.74 7.59
N SER A 486 -7.18 19.42 7.49
CA SER A 486 -7.36 18.74 6.19
C SER A 486 -8.66 19.15 5.48
N PHE A 487 -9.78 19.29 6.19
CA PHE A 487 -11.03 19.80 5.63
C PHE A 487 -10.89 21.22 5.08
N LEU A 488 -10.32 22.14 5.87
CA LEU A 488 -10.13 23.53 5.46
C LEU A 488 -9.18 23.65 4.26
N LEU A 489 -8.09 22.88 4.28
CA LEU A 489 -7.11 22.80 3.21
C LEU A 489 -7.73 22.27 1.90
N VAL A 490 -8.54 21.21 1.97
CA VAL A 490 -9.28 20.68 0.82
C VAL A 490 -10.29 21.69 0.28
N TYR A 491 -11.03 22.37 1.17
CA TYR A 491 -12.00 23.39 0.82
C TYR A 491 -11.37 24.60 0.12
N ASP A 492 -10.27 25.13 0.66
CA ASP A 492 -9.53 26.24 0.05
C ASP A 492 -8.90 25.85 -1.29
N SER A 493 -8.29 24.66 -1.35
CA SER A 493 -7.72 24.12 -2.59
C SER A 493 -8.78 24.04 -3.68
N TYR A 494 -9.97 23.59 -3.33
CA TYR A 494 -11.09 23.59 -4.24
C TYR A 494 -11.44 25.03 -4.69
N LYS A 495 -11.66 25.97 -3.75
CA LYS A 495 -12.05 27.36 -4.08
C LYS A 495 -11.07 28.01 -5.04
N LYS A 496 -9.77 27.77 -4.82
CA LYS A 496 -8.67 28.27 -5.66
C LYS A 496 -8.42 27.44 -6.93
N LYS A 497 -9.26 26.44 -7.23
CA LYS A 497 -9.16 25.52 -8.39
C LYS A 497 -7.82 24.78 -8.47
N GLN A 498 -7.25 24.46 -7.31
CA GLN A 498 -5.98 23.79 -7.12
C GLN A 498 -6.15 22.27 -7.12
N ILE A 499 -6.22 21.70 -8.33
CA ILE A 499 -6.55 20.28 -8.53
C ILE A 499 -5.55 19.33 -7.85
N ILE A 500 -4.25 19.66 -7.86
CA ILE A 500 -3.22 18.80 -7.27
C ILE A 500 -3.39 18.71 -5.76
N GLN A 501 -3.48 19.87 -5.09
CA GLN A 501 -3.69 19.96 -3.65
C GLN A 501 -4.99 19.28 -3.21
N LEU A 502 -6.05 19.39 -4.04
CA LEU A 502 -7.31 18.70 -3.79
C LEU A 502 -7.14 17.17 -3.72
N TYR A 503 -6.44 16.57 -4.69
CA TYR A 503 -6.19 15.13 -4.70
C TYR A 503 -5.23 14.69 -3.59
N VAL A 504 -4.20 15.49 -3.27
CA VAL A 504 -3.31 15.21 -2.13
C VAL A 504 -4.10 15.24 -0.82
N GLY A 505 -4.99 16.21 -0.65
CA GLY A 505 -5.85 16.31 0.53
C GLY A 505 -6.77 15.09 0.68
N TYR A 506 -7.42 14.64 -0.40
CA TYR A 506 -8.19 13.39 -0.37
C TYR A 506 -7.34 12.18 -0.04
N PHE A 507 -6.16 12.06 -0.65
CA PHE A 507 -5.26 10.95 -0.38
C PHE A 507 -4.89 10.87 1.10
N MET A 508 -4.44 11.99 1.69
CA MET A 508 -4.09 12.05 3.11
C MET A 508 -5.29 11.78 4.02
N TRP A 509 -6.48 12.25 3.64
CA TRP A 509 -7.72 11.97 4.37
C TRP A 509 -8.03 10.47 4.45
N PHE A 510 -7.97 9.76 3.32
CA PHE A 510 -8.23 8.31 3.30
C PHE A 510 -7.10 7.50 3.96
N VAL A 511 -5.84 7.95 3.86
CA VAL A 511 -4.72 7.35 4.60
C VAL A 511 -4.96 7.45 6.12
N TYR A 512 -5.41 8.60 6.61
CA TYR A 512 -5.78 8.78 8.01
C TYR A 512 -6.91 7.84 8.44
N LEU A 513 -8.03 7.79 7.70
CA LEU A 513 -9.14 6.91 8.05
C LEU A 513 -8.76 5.42 8.02
N PHE A 514 -7.86 5.02 7.11
CA PHE A 514 -7.39 3.64 7.05
C PHE A 514 -6.47 3.31 8.23
N THR A 515 -5.49 4.15 8.50
CA THR A 515 -4.50 3.89 9.57
C THR A 515 -5.11 3.95 10.97
N LYS A 516 -6.13 4.78 11.19
CA LYS A 516 -6.84 4.84 12.48
C LYS A 516 -7.63 3.59 12.84
N TYR A 517 -7.84 2.67 11.90
CA TYR A 517 -8.47 1.38 12.22
C TYR A 517 -7.53 0.50 13.06
N TYR A 518 -6.23 0.55 12.80
CA TYR A 518 -5.23 -0.36 13.38
C TYR A 518 -4.56 0.17 14.65
N GLU A 519 -5.05 1.28 15.18
CA GLU A 519 -4.37 2.00 16.24
C GLU A 519 -5.11 1.86 17.57
N TYR A 520 -4.45 1.27 18.57
CA TYR A 520 -5.05 0.87 19.84
C TYR A 520 -5.25 2.03 20.83
N GLY A 521 -4.59 3.17 20.63
CA GLY A 521 -4.64 4.32 21.55
C GLY A 521 -6.02 4.95 21.69
N TRP A 522 -6.90 4.76 20.70
CA TRP A 522 -8.27 5.27 20.71
C TRP A 522 -9.26 4.14 20.35
N LYS A 523 -10.08 3.73 21.33
CA LYS A 523 -11.05 2.64 21.19
C LYS A 523 -11.93 2.83 19.94
N LEU A 524 -12.12 1.75 19.18
CA LEU A 524 -12.92 1.78 17.93
C LEU A 524 -14.34 2.34 18.12
N LEU A 525 -15.00 2.03 19.25
CA LEU A 525 -16.34 2.55 19.52
C LEU A 525 -16.35 4.08 19.62
N HIS A 526 -15.37 4.66 20.32
CA HIS A 526 -15.25 6.12 20.46
C HIS A 526 -14.90 6.78 19.12
N LYS A 527 -14.05 6.12 18.31
CA LYS A 527 -13.74 6.55 16.93
C LYS A 527 -15.00 6.58 16.07
N SER A 528 -15.80 5.53 16.15
CA SER A 528 -17.06 5.42 15.41
C SER A 528 -18.00 6.57 15.71
N ILE A 529 -18.27 6.86 16.99
CA ILE A 529 -19.17 7.94 17.39
C ILE A 529 -18.62 9.30 16.93
N SER A 530 -17.32 9.53 17.11
CA SER A 530 -16.67 10.78 16.73
C SER A 530 -16.73 11.01 15.21
N PHE A 531 -16.42 10.00 14.41
CA PHE A 531 -16.53 10.09 12.95
C PHE A 531 -17.97 10.26 12.48
N LEU A 532 -18.96 9.69 13.17
CA LEU A 532 -20.37 9.93 12.85
C LEU A 532 -20.72 11.41 13.06
N LEU A 533 -20.41 11.95 14.25
CA LEU A 533 -20.72 13.33 14.60
C LEU A 533 -20.03 14.32 13.66
N ILE A 534 -18.74 14.13 13.39
CA ILE A 534 -17.97 14.97 12.47
C ILE A 534 -18.47 14.81 11.04
N GLY A 535 -18.80 13.59 10.61
CA GLY A 535 -19.33 13.30 9.28
C GLY A 535 -20.69 13.98 9.03
N LEU A 536 -21.59 13.92 10.02
CA LEU A 536 -22.88 14.61 9.99
C LEU A 536 -22.71 16.13 10.00
N LEU A 537 -21.78 16.65 10.81
CA LEU A 537 -21.47 18.08 10.85
C LEU A 537 -20.94 18.59 9.50
N ILE A 538 -19.96 17.91 8.91
CA ILE A 538 -19.43 18.26 7.58
C ILE A 538 -20.53 18.16 6.50
N GLY A 539 -21.37 17.13 6.58
CA GLY A 539 -22.50 16.95 5.66
C GLY A 539 -23.54 18.07 5.78
N GLY A 540 -23.86 18.49 7.01
CA GLY A 540 -24.74 19.62 7.30
C GLY A 540 -24.17 20.94 6.77
N ILE A 541 -22.88 21.20 6.96
CA ILE A 541 -22.19 22.37 6.41
C ILE A 541 -22.23 22.35 4.87
N ALA A 542 -21.99 21.19 4.25
CA ALA A 542 -22.05 21.02 2.79
C ALA A 542 -23.45 21.34 2.25
N TYR A 543 -24.48 20.79 2.89
CA TYR A 543 -25.88 21.03 2.54
C TYR A 543 -26.27 22.51 2.70
N TRP A 544 -25.86 23.15 3.80
CA TRP A 544 -26.11 24.57 4.04
C TRP A 544 -25.44 25.48 3.00
N LEU A 545 -24.17 25.22 2.69
CA LEU A 545 -23.41 25.97 1.67
C LEU A 545 -24.02 25.80 0.26
N GLU A 546 -24.48 24.60 -0.07
CA GLU A 546 -25.17 24.32 -1.34
C GLU A 546 -26.47 25.11 -1.45
N ARG A 547 -27.32 25.07 -0.40
CA ARG A 547 -28.61 25.74 -0.39
C ARG A 547 -28.47 27.26 -0.54
N ARG A 548 -27.41 27.83 0.04
CA ARG A 548 -27.10 29.27 -0.04
C ARG A 548 -26.62 29.70 -1.43
N ASN A 549 -25.98 28.81 -2.19
CA ASN A 549 -25.39 29.12 -3.49
C ASN A 549 -26.34 28.90 -4.68
N GLY A 550 -27.54 28.37 -4.46
CA GLY A 550 -28.61 28.32 -5.47
C GLY A 550 -28.39 27.36 -6.65
N ASP A 551 -27.33 26.54 -6.64
CA ASP A 551 -26.99 25.66 -7.76
C ASP A 551 -27.90 24.41 -7.75
N ARG A 552 -28.63 24.16 -8.86
CA ARG A 552 -29.70 23.13 -8.92
C ARG A 552 -29.55 22.08 -10.02
N THR A 553 -28.42 22.03 -10.74
CA THR A 553 -28.30 21.14 -11.89
C THR A 553 -28.04 19.68 -11.48
N PRO A 554 -28.80 18.68 -11.98
CA PRO A 554 -28.50 17.28 -11.74
C PRO A 554 -27.27 16.86 -12.55
N VAL A 555 -26.25 16.32 -11.88
CA VAL A 555 -24.96 16.04 -12.52
C VAL A 555 -24.71 14.53 -12.68
N GLY A 556 -24.81 14.06 -13.92
CA GLY A 556 -24.42 12.70 -14.35
C GLY A 556 -25.58 11.70 -14.48
N THR A 557 -25.28 10.54 -15.04
CA THR A 557 -26.19 9.39 -15.17
C THR A 557 -25.88 8.34 -14.10
N PHE A 558 -26.92 7.70 -13.57
CA PHE A 558 -26.77 6.58 -12.65
C PHE A 558 -26.48 5.31 -13.47
N ILE A 559 -25.46 4.55 -13.07
CA ILE A 559 -24.97 3.37 -13.81
C ILE A 559 -26.06 2.30 -13.96
N PHE A 560 -27.02 2.26 -13.05
CA PHE A 560 -28.09 1.26 -13.01
C PHE A 560 -29.23 1.50 -14.02
N THR A 561 -29.31 2.64 -14.71
CA THR A 561 -30.53 2.98 -15.48
C THR A 561 -30.67 2.25 -16.82
N GLY A 562 -29.61 1.72 -17.42
CA GLY A 562 -29.65 1.12 -18.78
C GLY A 562 -29.54 -0.40 -18.88
N ARG A 563 -29.11 -1.10 -17.81
CA ARG A 563 -28.81 -2.55 -17.83
C ARG A 563 -29.30 -3.27 -16.57
N LYS A 564 -30.46 -2.84 -16.05
CA LYS A 564 -31.07 -3.31 -14.80
C LYS A 564 -31.10 -4.84 -14.63
N PRO A 565 -31.59 -5.65 -15.60
CA PRO A 565 -31.70 -7.10 -15.37
C PRO A 565 -30.35 -7.77 -15.16
N LEU A 566 -29.34 -7.41 -15.96
CA LEU A 566 -27.98 -7.93 -15.81
C LEU A 566 -27.36 -7.54 -14.47
N LEU A 567 -27.58 -6.30 -14.02
CA LEU A 567 -27.08 -5.83 -12.73
C LEU A 567 -27.76 -6.54 -11.55
N ILE A 568 -29.07 -6.80 -11.65
CA ILE A 568 -29.81 -7.59 -10.65
C ILE A 568 -29.28 -9.03 -10.62
N ILE A 569 -29.00 -9.64 -11.77
CA ILE A 569 -28.41 -10.99 -11.82
C ILE A 569 -27.03 -11.00 -11.14
N ILE A 570 -26.16 -10.02 -11.40
CA ILE A 570 -24.85 -9.94 -10.75
C ILE A 570 -24.99 -9.80 -9.23
N ILE A 571 -25.93 -8.96 -8.77
CA ILE A 571 -26.23 -8.79 -7.34
C ILE A 571 -26.78 -10.11 -6.75
N ALA A 572 -27.68 -10.79 -7.45
CA ALA A 572 -28.21 -12.08 -7.02
C ALA A 572 -27.10 -13.13 -6.91
N VAL A 573 -26.15 -13.15 -7.85
CA VAL A 573 -24.97 -14.03 -7.79
C VAL A 573 -24.11 -13.74 -6.55
N GLN A 574 -23.94 -12.48 -6.14
CA GLN A 574 -23.25 -12.16 -4.89
C GLN A 574 -23.93 -12.77 -3.67
N PHE A 575 -25.25 -12.65 -3.56
CA PHE A 575 -26.00 -13.24 -2.46
C PHE A 575 -26.02 -14.76 -2.51
N LEU A 576 -26.09 -15.36 -3.71
CA LEU A 576 -25.95 -16.81 -3.89
C LEU A 576 -24.55 -17.31 -3.49
N MET A 577 -23.49 -16.55 -3.76
CA MET A 577 -22.14 -16.89 -3.29
C MET A 577 -22.06 -16.88 -1.77
N ILE A 578 -22.52 -15.81 -1.12
CA ILE A 578 -22.55 -15.71 0.36
C ILE A 578 -23.40 -16.83 0.97
N GLY A 579 -24.62 -17.02 0.45
CA GLY A 579 -25.54 -18.06 0.92
C GLY A 579 -25.00 -19.46 0.69
N GLY A 580 -24.39 -19.73 -0.47
CA GLY A 580 -23.77 -21.00 -0.80
C GLY A 580 -22.56 -21.32 0.09
N ILE A 581 -21.68 -20.35 0.33
CA ILE A 581 -20.55 -20.51 1.27
C ILE A 581 -21.08 -20.81 2.68
N THR A 582 -22.03 -20.02 3.14
CA THR A 582 -22.67 -20.20 4.45
C THR A 582 -23.29 -21.60 4.56
N PHE A 583 -24.06 -22.03 3.56
CA PHE A 583 -24.71 -23.33 3.52
C PHE A 583 -23.70 -24.49 3.54
N ILE A 584 -22.64 -24.42 2.73
CA ILE A 584 -21.59 -25.44 2.72
C ILE A 584 -20.93 -25.54 4.09
N LYS A 585 -20.59 -24.41 4.72
CA LYS A 585 -19.96 -24.37 6.04
C LYS A 585 -20.91 -24.90 7.12
N GLU A 586 -22.18 -24.51 7.13
CA GLU A 586 -23.17 -25.06 8.07
C GLU A 586 -23.39 -26.56 7.88
N GLN A 587 -23.39 -27.06 6.64
CA GLN A 587 -23.52 -28.49 6.38
C GLN A 587 -22.33 -29.29 6.96
N THR A 588 -21.11 -28.75 6.84
CA THR A 588 -19.92 -29.31 7.50
C THR A 588 -20.04 -29.27 9.02
N LEU A 589 -20.58 -28.20 9.59
CA LEU A 589 -20.80 -28.09 11.03
C LEU A 589 -21.91 -29.06 11.53
N ALA A 590 -22.96 -29.28 10.76
CA ALA A 590 -24.06 -30.16 11.14
C ALA A 590 -23.68 -31.64 11.05
N ASN A 591 -23.09 -32.06 9.92
CA ASN A 591 -22.87 -33.48 9.63
C ASN A 591 -21.41 -33.93 9.81
N GLY A 592 -20.49 -33.01 10.08
CA GLY A 592 -19.09 -33.35 10.30
C GLY A 592 -18.87 -34.16 11.58
N THR A 593 -17.87 -35.04 11.55
CA THR A 593 -17.36 -35.74 12.73
C THR A 593 -16.57 -34.76 13.58
N GLU A 594 -16.94 -34.64 14.85
CA GLU A 594 -16.23 -33.80 15.81
C GLU A 594 -14.99 -34.54 16.34
N ILE A 595 -13.84 -33.87 16.33
CA ILE A 595 -12.57 -34.40 16.81
C ILE A 595 -11.85 -33.38 17.70
N LYS A 596 -11.18 -33.87 18.75
CA LYS A 596 -10.32 -33.05 19.63
C LYS A 596 -8.86 -33.19 19.20
N LEU A 597 -8.20 -32.08 18.88
CA LEU A 597 -6.79 -32.04 18.46
C LEU A 597 -5.92 -31.31 19.50
N LYS A 598 -4.67 -31.76 19.66
CA LYS A 598 -3.69 -31.11 20.55
C LYS A 598 -2.94 -30.01 19.81
N LEU A 599 -2.81 -28.85 20.46
CA LEU A 599 -2.08 -27.69 19.94
C LEU A 599 -0.61 -27.70 20.38
N GLU A 600 0.25 -27.15 19.54
CA GLU A 600 1.64 -26.79 19.83
C GLU A 600 1.77 -25.29 20.08
N PRO A 601 2.70 -24.84 20.95
CA PRO A 601 2.98 -23.42 21.12
C PRO A 601 3.55 -22.82 19.82
N VAL A 602 2.95 -21.73 19.34
CA VAL A 602 3.43 -20.95 18.18
C VAL A 602 3.74 -19.53 18.64
N ASP A 603 4.74 -18.89 18.04
CA ASP A 603 5.17 -17.50 18.31
C ASP A 603 4.39 -16.53 17.38
N PRO A 604 3.85 -15.39 17.85
CA PRO A 604 2.90 -14.61 17.05
C PRO A 604 3.58 -13.74 16.00
N ARG A 605 3.15 -13.82 14.72
CA ARG A 605 3.26 -12.71 13.76
C ARG A 605 2.16 -12.73 12.69
N SER A 606 1.39 -11.64 12.61
CA SER A 606 0.89 -11.08 11.35
C SER A 606 0.29 -9.70 11.55
N MET A 607 0.44 -8.83 10.54
CA MET A 607 0.13 -7.40 10.61
C MET A 607 -1.19 -7.00 9.92
N LEU A 608 -1.98 -7.95 9.40
CA LEU A 608 -3.08 -7.63 8.46
C LEU A 608 -4.51 -7.99 8.93
N GLN A 609 -4.69 -8.75 10.01
CA GLN A 609 -5.95 -9.47 10.24
C GLN A 609 -6.72 -9.10 11.53
N GLY A 610 -6.29 -8.07 12.26
CA GLY A 610 -6.77 -7.86 13.63
C GLY A 610 -6.14 -8.88 14.60
N ASP A 611 -6.69 -9.02 15.80
CA ASP A 611 -6.18 -9.99 16.77
C ASP A 611 -6.66 -11.41 16.44
N TYR A 612 -5.71 -12.30 16.21
CA TYR A 612 -5.97 -13.72 16.00
C TYR A 612 -4.80 -14.54 16.55
N VAL A 613 -5.08 -15.79 16.92
CA VAL A 613 -4.07 -16.74 17.39
C VAL A 613 -3.74 -17.69 16.25
N GLN A 614 -2.46 -17.76 15.89
CA GLN A 614 -1.96 -18.78 14.98
C GLN A 614 -1.81 -20.09 15.75
N LEU A 615 -2.48 -21.13 15.26
CA LEU A 615 -2.51 -22.47 15.82
C LEU A 615 -1.62 -23.40 15.00
N ARG A 616 -0.89 -24.28 15.69
CA ARG A 616 -0.22 -25.43 15.09
C ARG A 616 -0.66 -26.68 15.82
N TYR A 617 -0.87 -27.76 15.08
CA TYR A 617 -1.34 -29.01 15.64
C TYR A 617 -0.24 -30.06 15.64
N THR A 618 -0.26 -30.97 16.60
CA THR A 618 0.69 -32.11 16.60
C THR A 618 0.55 -32.98 15.36
N ILE A 619 -0.66 -33.06 14.78
CA ILE A 619 -0.93 -33.78 13.53
C ILE A 619 -0.33 -33.10 12.29
N SER A 620 0.18 -31.88 12.40
CA SER A 620 0.85 -31.17 11.32
C SER A 620 2.27 -31.69 11.09
N ASP A 621 2.92 -32.25 12.12
CA ASP A 621 4.24 -32.87 12.00
C ASP A 621 4.10 -34.33 11.56
N LEU A 622 4.19 -34.54 10.25
CA LEU A 622 4.14 -35.86 9.66
C LEU A 622 5.55 -36.27 9.23
N PRO A 623 5.91 -37.57 9.34
CA PRO A 623 7.18 -38.11 8.86
C PRO A 623 7.18 -38.22 7.32
N ILE A 624 6.93 -37.09 6.65
CA ILE A 624 6.92 -36.94 5.21
C ILE A 624 8.36 -36.65 4.79
N SER A 625 8.85 -37.36 3.76
CA SER A 625 10.20 -37.10 3.24
C SER A 625 10.35 -35.63 2.85
N LYS A 626 11.53 -35.02 3.11
CA LYS A 626 11.92 -33.67 2.64
C LYS A 626 11.84 -33.49 1.10
N LYS A 627 11.50 -34.55 0.35
CA LYS A 627 11.30 -34.55 -1.11
C LYS A 627 9.86 -34.24 -1.55
N VAL A 628 8.92 -34.06 -0.62
CA VAL A 628 7.54 -33.72 -0.97
C VAL A 628 7.41 -32.25 -1.33
N ARG A 629 6.74 -31.96 -2.46
CA ARG A 629 6.52 -30.59 -2.92
C ARG A 629 5.52 -29.89 -2.01
N SER A 630 5.82 -28.66 -1.60
CA SER A 630 4.89 -27.81 -0.84
C SER A 630 3.71 -27.35 -1.72
N GLY A 631 2.60 -26.99 -1.08
CA GLY A 631 1.37 -26.52 -1.73
C GLY A 631 0.50 -27.63 -2.32
N LYS A 632 0.82 -28.91 -2.08
CA LYS A 632 0.12 -30.06 -2.67
C LYS A 632 -0.89 -30.65 -1.69
N ARG A 633 -2.02 -31.12 -2.25
CA ARG A 633 -3.09 -31.74 -1.46
C ARG A 633 -2.62 -33.07 -0.87
N ILE A 634 -2.82 -33.24 0.43
CA ILE A 634 -2.55 -34.47 1.17
C ILE A 634 -3.77 -34.82 2.03
N ALA A 635 -4.19 -36.09 2.03
CA ALA A 635 -5.20 -36.59 2.95
C ALA A 635 -4.51 -37.41 4.05
N VAL A 636 -4.88 -37.19 5.30
CA VAL A 636 -4.25 -37.78 6.48
C VAL A 636 -5.32 -38.51 7.26
N ILE A 637 -5.04 -39.74 7.69
CA ILE A 637 -5.97 -40.51 8.51
C ILE A 637 -5.65 -40.29 9.98
N LEU A 638 -6.66 -39.88 10.72
CA LEU A 638 -6.63 -39.67 12.16
C LEU A 638 -7.37 -40.81 12.87
N ARG A 639 -6.84 -41.19 14.04
CA ARG A 639 -7.44 -42.20 14.92
C ARG A 639 -7.60 -41.63 16.32
N SER A 640 -8.68 -42.03 16.99
CA SER A 640 -8.87 -41.72 18.41
C SER A 640 -7.79 -42.41 19.24
N GLN A 641 -7.25 -41.67 20.19
CA GLN A 641 -6.28 -42.09 21.22
C GLN A 641 -6.96 -41.91 22.60
N GLU A 642 -6.17 -41.91 23.68
CA GLU A 642 -6.69 -41.67 25.03
C GLU A 642 -7.42 -40.30 25.13
N ASN A 643 -8.51 -40.26 25.91
CA ASN A 643 -9.33 -39.07 26.18
C ASN A 643 -9.93 -38.39 24.92
N ASP A 644 -10.41 -39.18 23.95
CA ASP A 644 -11.00 -38.73 22.68
C ASP A 644 -10.07 -37.81 21.85
N LEU A 645 -8.76 -37.88 22.10
CA LEU A 645 -7.77 -37.12 21.36
C LEU A 645 -7.48 -37.80 20.02
N TYR A 646 -7.63 -37.09 18.91
CA TYR A 646 -7.29 -37.63 17.60
C TYR A 646 -5.83 -37.35 17.25
N GLY A 647 -5.12 -38.41 16.86
CA GLY A 647 -3.72 -38.36 16.45
C GLY A 647 -3.49 -38.96 15.06
N TYR A 648 -2.31 -38.73 14.50
CA TYR A 648 -1.93 -39.27 13.18
C TYR A 648 -1.91 -40.80 13.20
N GLY A 649 -2.77 -41.43 12.40
CA GLY A 649 -2.96 -42.89 12.35
C GLY A 649 -1.91 -43.65 11.53
N GLY A 650 -0.89 -42.98 10.99
CA GLY A 650 0.19 -43.60 10.21
C GLY A 650 -0.07 -43.73 8.70
N TYR A 651 -1.23 -43.28 8.22
CA TYR A 651 -1.62 -43.35 6.80
C TYR A 651 -1.86 -41.95 6.24
N TYR A 652 -1.27 -41.68 5.08
CA TYR A 652 -1.56 -40.50 4.29
C TYR A 652 -1.62 -40.84 2.80
N GLN A 653 -2.42 -40.07 2.08
CA GLN A 653 -2.54 -40.10 0.63
C GLN A 653 -2.00 -38.79 0.06
N TYR A 654 -0.88 -38.86 -0.67
CA TYR A 654 -0.24 -37.72 -1.32
C TYR A 654 -0.39 -37.84 -2.83
N GLU A 655 -0.99 -36.83 -3.48
CA GLU A 655 -1.29 -36.84 -4.92
C GLU A 655 -1.97 -38.14 -5.40
N GLY A 656 -2.90 -38.67 -4.60
CA GLY A 656 -3.65 -39.89 -4.91
C GLY A 656 -2.94 -41.20 -4.54
N LYS A 657 -1.65 -41.17 -4.18
CA LYS A 657 -0.87 -42.35 -3.79
C LYS A 657 -0.80 -42.49 -2.28
N TRP A 658 -1.17 -43.66 -1.78
CA TRP A 658 -1.05 -43.98 -0.36
C TRP A 658 0.41 -44.28 0.01
N ASN A 659 0.80 -43.85 1.21
CA ASN A 659 2.11 -44.18 1.78
C ASN A 659 2.25 -45.68 2.11
N LYS A 660 1.14 -46.34 2.48
CA LYS A 660 1.02 -47.77 2.79
C LYS A 660 -0.38 -48.25 2.39
N SER A 661 -0.55 -49.55 2.15
CA SER A 661 -1.89 -50.13 1.90
C SER A 661 -2.83 -49.78 3.05
N TYR A 662 -3.96 -49.14 2.72
CA TYR A 662 -4.91 -48.61 3.70
C TYR A 662 -6.26 -49.33 3.57
N VAL A 663 -6.75 -49.82 4.71
CA VAL A 663 -8.09 -50.38 4.88
C VAL A 663 -8.77 -49.57 5.97
N LYS A 664 -9.94 -48.98 5.66
CA LYS A 664 -10.69 -48.12 6.58
C LYS A 664 -11.13 -48.91 7.80
N LYS A 665 -10.77 -48.44 9.00
CA LYS A 665 -11.29 -48.97 10.28
C LYS A 665 -12.45 -48.11 10.79
N ALA A 666 -13.29 -48.70 11.64
CA ALA A 666 -14.31 -47.94 12.36
C ALA A 666 -13.64 -46.86 13.23
N GLY A 667 -14.14 -45.62 13.17
CA GLY A 667 -13.56 -44.47 13.87
C GLY A 667 -12.42 -43.75 13.16
N ASP A 668 -11.94 -44.23 12.00
CA ASP A 668 -10.95 -43.51 11.19
C ASP A 668 -11.57 -42.21 10.61
N VAL A 669 -10.94 -41.06 10.89
CA VAL A 669 -11.34 -39.74 10.36
C VAL A 669 -10.31 -39.32 9.33
N LYS A 670 -10.75 -38.98 8.12
CA LYS A 670 -9.88 -38.50 7.03
C LYS A 670 -9.91 -36.98 7.01
N ILE A 671 -8.79 -36.33 7.32
CA ILE A 671 -8.63 -34.88 7.20
C ILE A 671 -7.78 -34.55 5.96
N VAL A 672 -8.09 -33.47 5.26
CA VAL A 672 -7.39 -33.01 4.07
C VAL A 672 -6.68 -31.70 4.38
N GLY A 673 -5.41 -31.61 3.96
CA GLY A 673 -4.61 -30.41 4.08
C GLY A 673 -3.72 -30.18 2.86
N LYS A 674 -2.83 -29.20 2.99
CA LYS A 674 -1.78 -28.88 2.03
C LYS A 674 -0.42 -29.08 2.69
N THR A 675 0.48 -29.71 1.94
CA THR A 675 1.88 -29.86 2.37
C THR A 675 2.56 -28.50 2.46
N THR A 676 3.32 -28.26 3.52
CA THR A 676 4.18 -27.08 3.69
C THR A 676 5.63 -27.53 3.78
N TYR A 677 6.57 -26.61 4.01
CA TYR A 677 7.98 -26.96 4.20
C TYR A 677 8.19 -27.80 5.48
N ASN A 678 7.45 -27.49 6.55
CA ASN A 678 7.64 -28.05 7.89
C ASN A 678 6.49 -28.99 8.32
N GLY A 679 5.68 -29.50 7.38
CA GLY A 679 4.57 -30.39 7.72
C GLY A 679 3.35 -30.24 6.82
N VAL A 680 2.16 -30.24 7.43
CA VAL A 680 0.86 -30.09 6.77
C VAL A 680 0.02 -29.01 7.44
N GLU A 681 -0.60 -28.17 6.61
CA GLU A 681 -1.58 -27.16 6.99
C GLU A 681 -2.97 -27.62 6.56
N TYR A 682 -3.93 -27.65 7.49
CA TYR A 682 -5.28 -28.19 7.33
C TYR A 682 -6.35 -27.12 7.11
N GLY A 683 -5.99 -25.84 7.20
CA GLY A 683 -6.89 -24.70 7.08
C GLY A 683 -7.73 -24.39 8.32
N ILE A 684 -7.19 -24.79 9.47
CA ILE A 684 -7.72 -24.57 10.82
C ILE A 684 -6.66 -23.92 11.73
N GLU A 685 -5.61 -23.37 11.14
CA GLU A 685 -4.46 -22.78 11.83
C GLU A 685 -4.70 -21.34 12.31
N ASN A 686 -5.88 -20.77 12.05
CA ASN A 686 -6.20 -19.41 12.46
C ASN A 686 -7.45 -19.42 13.34
N PHE A 687 -7.35 -18.81 14.53
CA PHE A 687 -8.48 -18.58 15.42
C PHE A 687 -8.66 -17.08 15.67
N PHE A 688 -9.76 -16.51 15.21
CA PHE A 688 -10.01 -15.08 15.32
C PHE A 688 -10.60 -14.74 16.68
N VAL A 689 -10.04 -13.73 17.34
CA VAL A 689 -10.43 -13.33 18.69
C VAL A 689 -10.80 -11.86 18.74
N GLU A 690 -11.35 -11.43 19.88
CA GLU A 690 -11.60 -10.02 20.13
C GLU A 690 -10.29 -9.25 20.30
N GLU A 691 -10.31 -7.98 19.89
CA GLU A 691 -9.20 -7.05 20.05
C GLU A 691 -8.75 -6.97 21.52
N GLY A 692 -7.45 -7.11 21.76
CA GLY A 692 -6.78 -7.12 23.07
C GLY A 692 -6.72 -8.48 23.76
N THR A 693 -7.34 -9.55 23.22
CA THR A 693 -7.49 -10.84 23.95
C THR A 693 -6.57 -11.97 23.47
N GLY A 694 -5.94 -11.82 22.30
CA GLY A 694 -5.19 -12.91 21.66
C GLY A 694 -3.98 -13.41 22.46
N LEU A 695 -3.23 -12.51 23.09
CA LEU A 695 -2.03 -12.86 23.85
C LEU A 695 -2.34 -13.71 25.09
N ASP A 696 -3.37 -13.34 25.86
CA ASP A 696 -3.77 -14.10 27.05
C ASP A 696 -4.33 -15.47 26.67
N LEU A 697 -5.17 -15.54 25.63
CA LEU A 697 -5.73 -16.79 25.17
C LEU A 697 -4.64 -17.78 24.73
N GLN A 698 -3.67 -17.30 23.95
CA GLN A 698 -2.58 -18.11 23.39
C GLN A 698 -1.73 -18.81 24.47
N GLN A 699 -1.45 -18.15 25.60
CA GLN A 699 -0.65 -18.75 26.68
C GLN A 699 -1.34 -19.97 27.32
N HIS A 700 -2.67 -20.02 27.26
CA HIS A 700 -3.47 -20.96 28.04
C HIS A 700 -4.14 -22.07 27.23
N ILE A 701 -4.33 -21.89 25.92
CA ILE A 701 -4.96 -22.91 25.06
C ILE A 701 -4.05 -24.13 24.87
N ARG A 702 -4.66 -25.32 24.84
CA ARG A 702 -3.96 -26.61 24.68
C ARG A 702 -4.64 -27.52 23.66
N TYR A 703 -5.92 -27.32 23.38
CA TYR A 703 -6.69 -28.16 22.48
C TYR A 703 -7.55 -27.33 21.53
N GLY A 704 -7.74 -27.81 20.30
CA GLY A 704 -8.70 -27.28 19.33
C GLY A 704 -9.78 -28.31 19.03
N HIS A 705 -11.04 -27.87 19.01
CA HIS A 705 -12.20 -28.71 18.65
C HIS A 705 -12.54 -28.47 17.18
N VAL A 706 -12.58 -29.54 16.39
CA VAL A 706 -12.66 -29.45 14.94
C VAL A 706 -13.78 -30.34 14.41
N LYS A 707 -14.55 -29.83 13.46
CA LYS A 707 -15.52 -30.61 12.66
C LYS A 707 -14.88 -30.99 11.33
N VAL A 708 -14.81 -32.29 11.04
CA VAL A 708 -14.29 -32.82 9.77
C VAL A 708 -15.44 -33.40 8.94
N ALA A 709 -15.64 -32.87 7.73
CA ALA A 709 -16.62 -33.41 6.79
C ALA A 709 -16.13 -34.72 6.13
N GLU A 710 -17.03 -35.49 5.51
CA GLU A 710 -16.69 -36.75 4.83
C GLU A 710 -15.68 -36.57 3.68
N ASN A 711 -15.70 -35.41 3.04
CA ASN A 711 -14.74 -35.02 2.01
C ASN A 711 -13.32 -34.75 2.58
N GLY A 712 -13.23 -34.57 3.90
CA GLY A 712 -12.04 -34.31 4.70
C GLY A 712 -11.74 -32.84 4.96
N ASP A 713 -12.61 -31.92 4.53
CA ASP A 713 -12.49 -30.51 4.90
C ASP A 713 -12.77 -30.33 6.40
N ALA A 714 -11.95 -29.50 7.06
CA ALA A 714 -12.03 -29.25 8.48
C ALA A 714 -12.47 -27.81 8.77
N LEU A 715 -13.20 -27.63 9.88
CA LEU A 715 -13.55 -26.33 10.45
C LEU A 715 -13.25 -26.31 11.94
N LEU A 716 -12.54 -25.28 12.38
CA LEU A 716 -12.27 -25.04 13.79
C LEU A 716 -13.50 -24.44 14.47
N LEU A 717 -14.01 -25.14 15.49
CA LEU A 717 -15.14 -24.69 16.31
C LEU A 717 -14.67 -23.72 17.39
N ASP A 718 -13.75 -24.18 18.23
CA ASP A 718 -13.28 -23.46 19.42
C ASP A 718 -11.94 -24.02 19.92
N VAL A 719 -11.30 -23.29 20.84
CA VAL A 719 -10.05 -23.67 21.52
C VAL A 719 -10.24 -23.71 23.04
N THR A 720 -9.65 -24.71 23.69
CA THR A 720 -9.84 -24.95 25.14
C THR A 720 -8.51 -25.14 25.88
N LYS A 721 -8.52 -24.83 27.19
CA LYS A 721 -7.37 -24.96 28.09
C LYS A 721 -7.16 -26.39 28.60
N LYS A 722 -8.23 -27.19 28.74
CA LYS A 722 -8.26 -28.57 29.25
C LYS A 722 -9.22 -29.44 28.43
#